data_AF-A0A0F8KMJ7-F1
#
_entry.id   AF-A0A0F8KMJ7-F1
#
_cell.length_a   1.000
_cell.length_b   1.000
_cell.length_c   1.000
_cell.angle_alpha   90.00
_cell.angle_beta   90.00
_cell.angle_gamma   90.00
#
_symmetry.space_group_name_H-M   'P 1'
#
loop_
_entity.id
_entity.type
_entity.pdbx_description
1 polymer ?
#
loop_
_entity_poly.entity_id
_entity_poly.type
_entity_poly.pdbx_seq_one_letter_code
_entity_poly.pdbx_strand_id
1 'polypeptide(L)'
;MASAKEIIVDDDYGADFISIQEAVNNSVTGDIIIVRSGTYTENVLVDVTGITIRSESNNGSVQVKPLNESTGTLLITADNITVSGLNITGASKDSYKNAIFTYGDMNNVTGNTVENGSIFLGSCTLENLTGILYGEMNNVTGNIIENGSIFLGPEISDNLIAENKISNGEEGVHISCCGINNTVSGNTISNCSTGIYEYDQGANIHNNRITDCDYGISLSFASGGIDNNVILNCNTGIFLREACYVDIINNTIASCAECGIFDQENNNGKRIYNNYFNSSLNIRFGAGEGGNTWNSSLASGTNIAGGPYTGGNFWAKPDGTGFSQICVDLDGDGIGDLPYNIYEDEFDYLPLVSRSGPQNSVTPSANFTASITNGTAPLVVEFTDLSKSAVAWNWDFDSDGIPDSTKQNPVYVYRNQGNYTVNLTASNGLTASSKTADISVEKRASPTWPFVYMTGGLNTLRTVSVIDIRTGIVITKVKTGKHPSGIAVTPDGKTAYVTNSWDNNVSVIDTATNTVIDSVKVGSYPCGVAVSPDGTEAYVTNCGSNNVSVIDTGANTVTATVPVGNWPEGIAVTPDGKKAYVANSGNITAPEDTVSVINIINDTVIDTIPAGRHPCGVAVTPDGKKVYVANTYGGTVSVVDAATDKVTATVDTGNSPFEVAVNPAGTMAYVANEGGTVSVIDTSNDTVIAAVDVAGGRLEGLAITPDGKKVYVAHYGSSENSTVSVIDALNNTVTSSVDVEVYPGKIAIIPEP
;
A
#
# COMPACT_ATOMS: atom_id res chain seq x y z
N MET A 1 25.06 -58.84 39.77
CA MET A 1 24.02 -58.16 38.96
C MET A 1 22.91 -59.17 38.77
N ALA A 2 21.71 -58.89 39.26
CA ALA A 2 20.56 -59.70 38.89
C ALA A 2 20.33 -59.51 37.38
N SER A 3 20.03 -60.59 36.65
CA SER A 3 19.67 -60.51 35.24
C SER A 3 18.23 -60.00 35.13
N ALA A 4 17.98 -59.12 34.15
CA ALA A 4 16.62 -58.70 33.78
C ALA A 4 15.70 -59.93 33.60
N LYS A 5 14.47 -59.83 34.10
CA LYS A 5 13.46 -60.89 34.04
C LYS A 5 12.08 -60.33 33.74
N GLU A 6 11.19 -61.21 33.32
CA GLU A 6 9.76 -60.95 33.28
C GLU A 6 9.17 -61.22 34.67
N ILE A 7 8.30 -60.32 35.14
CA ILE A 7 7.56 -60.43 36.40
C ILE A 7 6.07 -60.42 36.07
N ILE A 8 5.35 -61.47 36.44
CA ILE A 8 3.91 -61.58 36.18
C ILE A 8 3.12 -61.03 37.36
N VAL A 9 2.17 -60.14 37.09
CA VAL A 9 1.18 -59.62 38.06
C VAL A 9 -0.21 -60.11 37.64
N ASP A 10 -0.94 -60.72 38.57
CA ASP A 10 -2.29 -61.27 38.35
C ASP A 10 -3.10 -61.20 39.65
N ASP A 11 -4.42 -61.06 39.56
CA ASP A 11 -5.31 -61.00 40.74
C ASP A 11 -5.78 -62.40 41.22
N ASP A 12 -5.26 -63.48 40.63
CA ASP A 12 -5.53 -64.90 40.93
C ASP A 12 -4.25 -65.73 41.25
N TYR A 13 -4.42 -67.03 41.56
CA TYR A 13 -3.33 -67.95 41.93
C TYR A 13 -2.41 -68.29 40.73
N GLY A 14 -1.14 -67.88 40.79
CA GLY A 14 -0.08 -68.34 39.87
C GLY A 14 0.88 -67.27 39.34
N ALA A 15 0.68 -66.00 39.69
CA ALA A 15 1.59 -64.90 39.39
C ALA A 15 2.73 -64.76 40.41
N ASP A 16 3.76 -63.97 40.04
CA ASP A 16 4.86 -63.64 40.95
C ASP A 16 4.38 -62.71 42.08
N PHE A 17 3.48 -61.78 41.76
CA PHE A 17 2.87 -60.82 42.70
C PHE A 17 1.39 -60.58 42.38
N ILE A 18 0.63 -60.13 43.39
CA ILE A 18 -0.80 -59.77 43.25
C ILE A 18 -1.05 -58.26 43.11
N SER A 19 0.00 -57.45 43.23
CA SER A 19 -0.03 -55.98 43.16
C SER A 19 1.08 -55.50 42.23
N ILE A 20 0.80 -54.42 41.49
CA ILE A 20 1.79 -53.76 40.64
C ILE A 20 2.87 -53.12 41.52
N GLN A 21 2.52 -52.49 42.64
CA GLN A 21 3.50 -51.92 43.57
C GLN A 21 4.46 -52.97 44.13
N GLU A 22 3.97 -54.17 44.49
CA GLU A 22 4.84 -55.25 44.98
C GLU A 22 5.83 -55.70 43.91
N ALA A 23 5.40 -55.79 42.64
CA ALA A 23 6.27 -56.11 41.53
C ALA A 23 7.35 -55.03 41.31
N VAL A 24 6.97 -53.74 41.38
CA VAL A 24 7.92 -52.61 41.30
C VAL A 24 8.97 -52.70 42.41
N ASN A 25 8.55 -52.89 43.67
CA ASN A 25 9.45 -52.98 44.82
C ASN A 25 10.48 -54.12 44.72
N ASN A 26 10.21 -55.14 43.89
CA ASN A 26 11.06 -56.31 43.69
C ASN A 26 11.74 -56.33 42.31
N SER A 27 11.66 -55.23 41.56
CA SER A 27 12.28 -55.09 40.25
C SER A 27 13.70 -54.55 40.32
N VAL A 28 14.49 -54.84 39.28
CA VAL A 28 15.77 -54.21 38.99
C VAL A 28 15.76 -53.62 37.57
N THR A 29 16.72 -52.75 37.26
CA THR A 29 16.88 -52.17 35.92
C THR A 29 16.85 -53.24 34.82
N GLY A 30 15.98 -53.04 33.83
CA GLY A 30 15.75 -53.94 32.70
C GLY A 30 14.59 -54.93 32.88
N ASP A 31 13.99 -55.04 34.08
CA ASP A 31 12.85 -55.92 34.30
C ASP A 31 11.59 -55.46 33.54
N ILE A 32 10.76 -56.44 33.15
CA ILE A 32 9.48 -56.23 32.47
C ILE A 32 8.37 -56.78 33.36
N ILE A 33 7.55 -55.90 33.93
CA ILE A 33 6.33 -56.23 34.66
C ILE A 33 5.19 -56.40 33.64
N ILE A 34 4.66 -57.62 33.56
CA ILE A 34 3.54 -58.00 32.70
C ILE A 34 2.29 -58.14 33.57
N VAL A 35 1.35 -57.22 33.41
CA VAL A 35 0.10 -57.18 34.18
C VAL A 35 -1.01 -57.87 33.42
N ARG A 36 -1.60 -58.90 34.02
CA ARG A 36 -2.74 -59.63 33.45
C ARG A 36 -4.05 -58.90 33.68
N SER A 37 -5.03 -59.22 32.83
CA SER A 37 -6.38 -58.67 32.89
C SER A 37 -6.94 -58.77 34.32
N GLY A 38 -7.43 -57.66 34.86
CA GLY A 38 -7.86 -57.59 36.25
C GLY A 38 -8.16 -56.15 36.67
N THR A 39 -8.65 -55.98 37.90
CA THR A 39 -8.82 -54.65 38.51
C THR A 39 -7.89 -54.49 39.70
N TYR A 40 -6.92 -53.59 39.56
CA TYR A 40 -5.91 -53.28 40.55
C TYR A 40 -6.25 -51.94 41.19
N THR A 41 -6.55 -51.94 42.49
CA THR A 41 -6.90 -50.72 43.24
C THR A 41 -5.73 -50.32 44.12
N GLU A 42 -4.85 -49.49 43.58
CA GLU A 42 -3.59 -49.08 44.20
C GLU A 42 -3.11 -47.74 43.64
N ASN A 43 -2.32 -47.00 44.43
CA ASN A 43 -1.52 -45.89 43.93
C ASN A 43 -0.08 -46.39 43.82
N VAL A 44 0.47 -46.41 42.62
CA VAL A 44 1.77 -47.03 42.32
C VAL A 44 2.85 -45.96 42.25
N LEU A 45 3.85 -46.03 43.14
CA LEU A 45 5.12 -45.32 43.05
C LEU A 45 6.12 -46.15 42.26
N VAL A 46 6.59 -45.61 41.14
CA VAL A 46 7.64 -46.17 40.30
C VAL A 46 8.93 -45.40 40.53
N ASP A 47 9.82 -45.97 41.33
CA ASP A 47 11.11 -45.39 41.75
C ASP A 47 12.33 -46.24 41.34
N VAL A 48 12.12 -47.27 40.51
CA VAL A 48 13.16 -48.16 39.99
C VAL A 48 13.46 -47.84 38.52
N THR A 49 14.63 -47.26 38.24
CA THR A 49 15.06 -46.86 36.88
C THR A 49 15.10 -48.02 35.90
N GLY A 50 14.61 -47.79 34.68
CA GLY A 50 14.82 -48.68 33.53
C GLY A 50 13.91 -49.90 33.49
N ILE A 51 12.73 -49.86 34.12
CA ILE A 51 11.76 -50.96 34.07
C ILE A 51 10.62 -50.68 33.08
N THR A 52 9.97 -51.74 32.61
CA THR A 52 8.76 -51.65 31.79
C THR A 52 7.56 -52.20 32.56
N ILE A 53 6.46 -51.47 32.60
CA ILE A 53 5.15 -51.91 33.10
C ILE A 53 4.21 -51.96 31.90
N ARG A 54 3.69 -53.14 31.57
CA ARG A 54 2.77 -53.29 30.44
C ARG A 54 1.68 -54.30 30.70
N SER A 55 0.54 -54.17 30.03
CA SER A 55 -0.45 -55.24 30.04
C SER A 55 0.01 -56.46 29.23
N GLU A 56 -0.48 -57.65 29.59
CA GLU A 56 -0.22 -58.88 28.85
C GLU A 56 -0.85 -58.84 27.46
N SER A 57 -2.05 -58.26 27.36
CA SER A 57 -2.86 -58.21 26.13
C SER A 57 -2.56 -56.99 25.26
N ASN A 58 -1.86 -55.97 25.78
CA ASN A 58 -1.71 -54.64 25.17
C ASN A 58 -3.06 -54.01 24.75
N ASN A 59 -4.17 -54.38 25.39
CA ASN A 59 -5.52 -54.06 24.91
C ASN A 59 -6.49 -53.57 26.01
N GLY A 60 -5.98 -52.85 27.02
CA GLY A 60 -6.80 -52.11 28.00
C GLY A 60 -7.63 -52.97 28.98
N SER A 61 -7.39 -54.29 29.02
CA SER A 61 -8.07 -55.22 29.94
C SER A 61 -7.58 -55.12 31.39
N VAL A 62 -6.51 -54.36 31.62
CA VAL A 62 -5.95 -54.08 32.95
C VAL A 62 -6.51 -52.75 33.44
N GLN A 63 -7.29 -52.77 34.51
CA GLN A 63 -7.90 -51.58 35.11
C GLN A 63 -7.10 -51.20 36.35
N VAL A 64 -6.46 -50.03 36.36
CA VAL A 64 -5.72 -49.49 37.51
C VAL A 64 -6.49 -48.30 38.06
N LYS A 65 -7.00 -48.45 39.29
CA LYS A 65 -7.82 -47.45 39.98
C LYS A 65 -7.08 -46.95 41.20
N PRO A 66 -7.19 -45.66 41.54
CA PRO A 66 -6.53 -45.12 42.71
C PRO A 66 -7.17 -45.69 43.98
N LEU A 67 -6.34 -46.11 44.93
CA LEU A 67 -6.80 -46.47 46.28
C LEU A 67 -7.11 -45.21 47.10
N ASN A 68 -6.31 -44.17 46.93
CA ASN A 68 -6.49 -42.83 47.48
C ASN A 68 -6.73 -41.85 46.33
N GLU A 69 -7.93 -41.29 46.27
CA GLU A 69 -8.31 -40.30 45.26
C GLU A 69 -7.53 -38.98 45.39
N SER A 70 -6.83 -38.71 46.49
CA SER A 70 -6.08 -37.45 46.69
C SER A 70 -4.68 -37.47 46.07
N THR A 71 -4.23 -38.61 45.53
CA THR A 71 -2.87 -38.81 45.01
C THR A 71 -2.94 -39.51 43.67
N GLY A 72 -2.04 -39.17 42.73
CA GLY A 72 -2.03 -39.77 41.39
C GLY A 72 -2.03 -41.31 41.41
N THR A 73 -2.65 -41.92 40.42
CA THR A 73 -2.76 -43.39 40.32
C THR A 73 -1.41 -44.03 40.02
N LEU A 74 -0.62 -43.45 39.11
CA LEU A 74 0.78 -43.80 38.87
C LEU A 74 1.66 -42.57 39.08
N LEU A 75 2.67 -42.70 39.94
CA LEU A 75 3.68 -41.69 40.22
C LEU A 75 5.06 -42.21 39.80
N ILE A 76 5.60 -41.70 38.70
CA ILE A 76 6.87 -42.12 38.10
C ILE A 76 7.95 -41.13 38.51
N THR A 77 8.81 -41.54 39.43
CA THR A 77 9.91 -40.71 39.97
C THR A 77 11.27 -41.09 39.39
N ALA A 78 11.38 -42.25 38.75
CA ALA A 78 12.60 -42.75 38.13
C ALA A 78 12.65 -42.51 36.62
N ASP A 79 13.84 -42.67 36.05
CA ASP A 79 14.12 -42.46 34.64
C ASP A 79 13.95 -43.75 33.81
N ASN A 80 13.81 -43.58 32.50
CA ASN A 80 13.79 -44.67 31.52
C ASN A 80 12.71 -45.72 31.80
N ILE A 81 11.55 -45.28 32.29
CA ILE A 81 10.39 -46.12 32.58
C ILE A 81 9.49 -46.19 31.35
N THR A 82 9.00 -47.38 31.02
CA THR A 82 7.93 -47.53 30.02
C THR A 82 6.65 -47.98 30.70
N VAL A 83 5.53 -47.29 30.48
CA VAL A 83 4.19 -47.69 30.93
C VAL A 83 3.28 -47.83 29.71
N SER A 84 2.67 -49.01 29.52
CA SER A 84 1.86 -49.25 28.32
C SER A 84 0.68 -50.21 28.47
N GLY A 85 -0.36 -49.99 27.66
CA GLY A 85 -1.49 -50.90 27.51
C GLY A 85 -2.41 -51.01 28.74
N LEU A 86 -2.32 -50.08 29.69
CA LEU A 86 -3.14 -50.04 30.90
C LEU A 86 -4.38 -49.15 30.69
N ASN A 87 -5.48 -49.44 31.37
CA ASN A 87 -6.59 -48.49 31.56
C ASN A 87 -6.50 -47.92 32.98
N ILE A 88 -6.22 -46.63 33.10
CA ILE A 88 -5.88 -45.95 34.35
C ILE A 88 -6.98 -44.92 34.64
N THR A 89 -7.65 -45.06 35.78
CA THR A 89 -8.58 -44.04 36.24
C THR A 89 -7.81 -42.95 36.99
N GLY A 90 -8.11 -41.68 36.73
CA GLY A 90 -7.50 -40.56 37.46
C GLY A 90 -7.97 -40.45 38.91
N ALA A 91 -7.11 -39.85 39.72
CA ALA A 91 -7.36 -39.52 41.13
C ALA A 91 -7.50 -38.01 41.30
N SER A 92 -8.61 -37.52 41.86
CA SER A 92 -8.79 -36.22 42.56
C SER A 92 -10.18 -35.61 42.34
N LYS A 93 -10.61 -34.76 43.28
CA LYS A 93 -11.72 -33.81 43.17
C LYS A 93 -11.28 -32.44 42.66
N ASP A 94 -9.99 -32.21 42.51
CA ASP A 94 -9.41 -31.00 41.92
C ASP A 94 -9.65 -30.98 40.40
N SER A 95 -9.56 -29.79 39.80
CA SER A 95 -9.83 -29.55 38.37
C SER A 95 -9.01 -30.45 37.44
N TYR A 96 -7.83 -30.92 37.88
CA TYR A 96 -6.86 -31.56 37.00
C TYR A 96 -6.77 -33.10 37.04
N LYS A 97 -7.34 -33.75 38.07
CA LYS A 97 -7.43 -35.22 38.24
C LYS A 97 -6.16 -36.00 37.82
N ASN A 98 -5.22 -36.24 38.73
CA ASN A 98 -3.93 -36.87 38.38
C ASN A 98 -4.08 -38.39 38.13
N ALA A 99 -3.87 -38.85 36.89
CA ALA A 99 -3.78 -40.28 36.60
C ALA A 99 -2.33 -40.77 36.58
N ILE A 100 -1.50 -40.15 35.75
CA ILE A 100 -0.08 -40.46 35.63
C ILE A 100 0.69 -39.18 35.84
N PHE A 101 1.69 -39.22 36.71
CA PHE A 101 2.58 -38.10 36.94
C PHE A 101 4.01 -38.60 36.80
N THR A 102 4.80 -37.99 35.91
CA THR A 102 6.20 -38.37 35.69
C THR A 102 7.14 -37.19 35.93
N TYR A 103 8.16 -37.47 36.75
CA TYR A 103 9.23 -36.55 37.13
C TYR A 103 10.58 -36.92 36.53
N GLY A 104 10.78 -38.19 36.23
CA GLY A 104 12.06 -38.66 35.71
C GLY A 104 12.24 -38.33 34.23
N ASP A 105 13.43 -38.57 33.74
CA ASP A 105 13.82 -38.37 32.36
C ASP A 105 13.58 -39.62 31.51
N MET A 106 13.45 -39.43 30.19
CA MET A 106 13.40 -40.52 29.21
C MET A 106 12.27 -41.54 29.46
N ASN A 107 11.20 -41.14 30.13
CA ASN A 107 10.04 -42.00 30.38
C ASN A 107 9.15 -42.06 29.15
N ASN A 108 8.50 -43.20 28.95
CA ASN A 108 7.61 -43.47 27.84
C ASN A 108 6.26 -43.94 28.35
N VAL A 109 5.27 -43.05 28.31
CA VAL A 109 3.87 -43.35 28.64
C VAL A 109 3.15 -43.55 27.31
N THR A 110 2.90 -44.81 26.94
CA THR A 110 2.45 -45.12 25.58
C THR A 110 1.31 -46.13 25.50
N GLY A 111 0.31 -45.87 24.64
CA GLY A 111 -0.77 -46.82 24.37
C GLY A 111 -1.65 -47.13 25.58
N ASN A 112 -1.78 -46.22 26.53
CA ASN A 112 -2.67 -46.36 27.69
C ASN A 112 -4.02 -45.69 27.43
N THR A 113 -5.06 -46.16 28.11
CA THR A 113 -6.32 -45.44 28.26
C THR A 113 -6.34 -44.76 29.62
N VAL A 114 -6.69 -43.48 29.66
CA VAL A 114 -6.84 -42.70 30.88
C VAL A 114 -8.25 -42.14 30.94
N GLU A 115 -9.00 -42.50 31.98
CA GLU A 115 -10.37 -42.04 32.19
C GLU A 115 -10.45 -41.15 33.43
N ASN A 116 -11.09 -39.99 33.30
CA ASN A 116 -11.22 -39.01 34.38
C ASN A 116 -9.87 -38.64 35.00
N GLY A 117 -8.84 -38.52 34.16
CA GLY A 117 -7.52 -38.19 34.65
C GLY A 117 -6.58 -37.66 33.58
N SER A 118 -5.55 -36.98 34.04
CA SER A 118 -4.56 -36.30 33.21
C SER A 118 -3.18 -36.93 33.37
N ILE A 119 -2.34 -36.73 32.35
CA ILE A 119 -0.93 -37.10 32.35
C ILE A 119 -0.10 -35.83 32.58
N PHE A 120 0.74 -35.84 33.61
CA PHE A 120 1.59 -34.71 33.98
C PHE A 120 3.05 -35.03 33.73
N LEU A 121 3.71 -34.15 32.98
CA LEU A 121 5.16 -34.06 32.87
C LEU A 121 5.62 -32.82 33.63
N GLY A 122 6.54 -32.94 34.59
CA GLY A 122 7.26 -31.78 35.09
C GLY A 122 7.41 -31.67 36.60
N SER A 123 7.84 -30.49 37.05
CA SER A 123 8.32 -30.28 38.41
C SER A 123 7.20 -30.07 39.42
N CYS A 124 7.23 -30.79 40.53
CA CYS A 124 6.55 -30.44 41.77
C CYS A 124 7.58 -30.30 42.88
N THR A 125 7.45 -29.28 43.74
CA THR A 125 8.02 -29.34 45.08
C THR A 125 7.17 -30.29 45.93
N LEU A 126 7.43 -31.60 45.87
CA LEU A 126 6.89 -32.51 46.86
C LEU A 126 7.55 -32.17 48.21
N GLU A 127 6.78 -32.01 49.28
CA GLU A 127 7.23 -31.53 50.61
C GLU A 127 8.40 -32.33 51.25
N ASN A 128 8.90 -33.40 50.64
CA ASN A 128 9.95 -34.26 51.18
C ASN A 128 11.06 -34.69 50.18
N LEU A 129 11.15 -34.11 48.97
CA LEU A 129 12.27 -34.33 48.04
C LEU A 129 13.11 -33.04 47.90
N THR A 130 14.42 -33.14 48.12
CA THR A 130 15.35 -31.99 48.17
C THR A 130 15.98 -31.64 46.81
N GLY A 131 15.33 -32.00 45.70
CA GLY A 131 15.82 -31.74 44.35
C GLY A 131 14.70 -31.36 43.39
N ILE A 132 14.97 -30.42 42.49
CA ILE A 132 14.14 -30.13 41.32
C ILE A 132 14.39 -31.29 40.35
N LEU A 133 13.37 -32.11 40.12
CA LEU A 133 13.39 -33.14 39.08
C LEU A 133 12.84 -32.48 37.80
N TYR A 134 13.68 -32.45 36.77
CA TYR A 134 13.32 -31.97 35.45
C TYR A 134 12.82 -33.19 34.68
N GLY A 135 11.62 -33.14 34.11
CA GLY A 135 11.08 -34.23 33.30
C GLY A 135 11.45 -34.03 31.84
N GLU A 136 12.70 -34.30 31.47
CA GLU A 136 13.21 -34.12 30.10
C GLU A 136 13.09 -35.39 29.25
N MET A 137 13.03 -35.21 27.93
CA MET A 137 13.03 -36.33 26.97
C MET A 137 11.92 -37.37 27.18
N ASN A 138 10.81 -36.99 27.81
CA ASN A 138 9.68 -37.88 28.02
C ASN A 138 8.79 -37.96 26.77
N ASN A 139 8.27 -39.15 26.52
CA ASN A 139 7.37 -39.46 25.44
C ASN A 139 5.99 -39.81 26.00
N VAL A 140 4.96 -39.07 25.60
CA VAL A 140 3.56 -39.40 25.85
C VAL A 140 2.93 -39.68 24.50
N THR A 141 2.75 -40.96 24.15
CA THR A 141 2.40 -41.35 22.78
C THR A 141 1.26 -42.33 22.65
N GLY A 142 0.35 -42.14 21.69
CA GLY A 142 -0.68 -43.13 21.37
C GLY A 142 -1.68 -43.41 22.50
N ASN A 143 -1.79 -42.55 23.51
CA ASN A 143 -2.71 -42.74 24.63
C ASN A 143 -4.12 -42.23 24.27
N ILE A 144 -5.14 -42.81 24.89
CA ILE A 144 -6.53 -42.34 24.82
C ILE A 144 -6.85 -41.70 26.16
N ILE A 145 -7.23 -40.43 26.19
CA ILE A 145 -7.49 -39.65 27.41
C ILE A 145 -8.91 -39.08 27.31
N GLU A 146 -9.77 -39.42 28.26
CA GLU A 146 -11.15 -38.95 28.34
C GLU A 146 -11.39 -38.23 29.67
N ASN A 147 -11.99 -37.03 29.63
CA ASN A 147 -12.23 -36.17 30.78
C ASN A 147 -10.94 -35.80 31.55
N GLY A 148 -9.87 -35.52 30.81
CA GLY A 148 -8.57 -35.08 31.32
C GLY A 148 -7.67 -34.55 30.21
N SER A 149 -6.44 -34.17 30.55
CA SER A 149 -5.51 -33.47 29.66
C SER A 149 -4.09 -34.03 29.74
N ILE A 150 -3.19 -33.52 28.90
CA ILE A 150 -1.75 -33.68 29.05
C ILE A 150 -1.15 -32.34 29.47
N PHE A 151 -0.37 -32.32 30.54
CA PHE A 151 0.23 -31.12 31.10
C PHE A 151 1.75 -31.19 31.04
N LEU A 152 2.35 -30.14 30.50
CA LEU A 152 3.78 -29.89 30.50
C LEU A 152 4.04 -28.74 31.46
N GLY A 153 4.71 -29.07 32.56
CA GLY A 153 5.09 -28.13 33.60
C GLY A 153 6.27 -27.24 33.21
N PRO A 154 6.67 -26.34 34.12
CA PRO A 154 7.73 -25.38 33.86
C PRO A 154 9.10 -26.05 33.69
N GLU A 155 9.96 -25.41 32.89
CA GLU A 155 11.38 -25.72 32.72
C GLU A 155 11.71 -27.11 32.15
N ILE A 156 10.74 -27.86 31.59
CA ILE A 156 11.02 -29.15 30.95
C ILE A 156 11.31 -29.00 29.45
N SER A 157 12.27 -29.76 28.93
CA SER A 157 12.72 -29.69 27.53
C SER A 157 12.66 -31.05 26.82
N ASP A 158 12.67 -31.00 25.49
CA ASP A 158 12.81 -32.18 24.61
C ASP A 158 11.71 -33.26 24.79
N ASN A 159 10.52 -32.89 25.29
CA ASN A 159 9.41 -33.83 25.44
C ASN A 159 8.58 -33.97 24.16
N LEU A 160 8.09 -35.17 23.90
CA LEU A 160 7.25 -35.49 22.75
C LEU A 160 5.84 -35.92 23.20
N ILE A 161 4.85 -35.14 22.79
CA ILE A 161 3.43 -35.47 22.96
C ILE A 161 2.88 -35.80 21.60
N ALA A 162 2.70 -37.09 21.29
CA ALA A 162 2.32 -37.47 19.93
C ALA A 162 1.26 -38.56 19.80
N GLU A 163 0.45 -38.47 18.76
CA GLU A 163 -0.53 -39.52 18.39
C GLU A 163 -1.55 -39.86 19.50
N ASN A 164 -1.73 -38.97 20.50
CA ASN A 164 -2.71 -39.18 21.56
C ASN A 164 -4.10 -38.77 21.09
N LYS A 165 -5.13 -39.42 21.62
CA LYS A 165 -6.54 -39.05 21.45
C LYS A 165 -7.07 -38.48 22.75
N ILE A 166 -7.39 -37.20 22.80
CA ILE A 166 -7.79 -36.47 24.01
C ILE A 166 -9.20 -35.93 23.83
N SER A 167 -10.07 -36.08 24.82
CA SER A 167 -11.45 -35.60 24.71
C SER A 167 -12.09 -35.17 26.02
N ASN A 168 -13.02 -34.21 25.94
CA ASN A 168 -13.86 -33.74 27.05
C ASN A 168 -13.05 -33.19 28.26
N GLY A 169 -11.81 -32.72 28.03
CA GLY A 169 -10.96 -32.09 29.03
C GLY A 169 -11.19 -30.57 29.13
N GLU A 170 -10.62 -29.93 30.15
CA GLU A 170 -10.54 -28.47 30.20
C GLU A 170 -9.60 -27.99 29.09
N GLU A 171 -8.36 -28.46 29.11
CA GLU A 171 -7.46 -28.43 27.95
C GLU A 171 -7.27 -29.82 27.33
N GLY A 172 -6.85 -29.89 26.06
CA GLY A 172 -6.30 -31.12 25.50
C GLY A 172 -4.83 -31.29 25.90
N VAL A 173 -4.00 -30.33 25.48
CA VAL A 173 -2.59 -30.22 25.90
C VAL A 173 -2.35 -28.82 26.47
N HIS A 174 -1.79 -28.76 27.67
CA HIS A 174 -1.44 -27.53 28.36
C HIS A 174 0.08 -27.45 28.50
N ILE A 175 0.66 -26.34 28.06
CA ILE A 175 2.10 -26.09 28.04
C ILE A 175 2.34 -24.77 28.79
N SER A 176 3.07 -24.82 29.90
CA SER A 176 3.28 -23.64 30.75
C SER A 176 4.75 -23.48 31.13
N CYS A 177 5.36 -22.36 30.72
CA CYS A 177 6.72 -21.98 31.07
C CYS A 177 7.75 -23.09 30.79
N CYS A 178 7.53 -23.90 29.74
CA CYS A 178 8.40 -25.02 29.42
C CYS A 178 9.75 -24.56 28.87
N GLY A 179 10.75 -25.44 28.93
CA GLY A 179 12.01 -25.27 28.23
C GLY A 179 11.86 -25.45 26.71
N ILE A 180 12.99 -25.64 26.03
CA ILE A 180 13.04 -25.66 24.56
C ILE A 180 12.71 -27.06 23.98
N ASN A 181 12.43 -27.11 22.68
CA ASN A 181 12.27 -28.35 21.89
C ASN A 181 11.15 -29.30 22.33
N ASN A 182 10.14 -28.81 23.05
CA ASN A 182 8.94 -29.61 23.27
C ASN A 182 8.13 -29.69 21.97
N THR A 183 7.63 -30.88 21.64
CA THR A 183 6.87 -31.14 20.41
C THR A 183 5.50 -31.70 20.75
N VAL A 184 4.47 -31.08 20.18
CA VAL A 184 3.09 -31.59 20.24
C VAL A 184 2.67 -31.92 18.82
N SER A 185 2.55 -33.21 18.50
CA SER A 185 2.32 -33.61 17.11
C SER A 185 1.45 -34.83 16.85
N GLY A 186 0.57 -34.77 15.85
CA GLY A 186 -0.25 -35.93 15.47
C GLY A 186 -1.37 -36.26 16.45
N ASN A 187 -1.64 -35.41 17.44
CA ASN A 187 -2.68 -35.66 18.44
C ASN A 187 -4.07 -35.35 17.85
N THR A 188 -5.07 -36.12 18.27
CA THR A 188 -6.49 -35.86 17.98
C THR A 188 -7.18 -35.38 19.25
N ILE A 189 -7.60 -34.12 19.28
CA ILE A 189 -8.17 -33.45 20.45
C ILE A 189 -9.60 -33.01 20.13
N SER A 190 -10.56 -33.25 21.01
CA SER A 190 -11.96 -32.87 20.74
C SER A 190 -12.77 -32.51 21.98
N ASN A 191 -13.75 -31.62 21.86
CA ASN A 191 -14.67 -31.24 22.95
C ASN A 191 -13.96 -30.72 24.22
N CYS A 192 -12.81 -30.07 24.07
CA CYS A 192 -12.13 -29.41 25.19
C CYS A 192 -12.45 -27.91 25.21
N SER A 193 -12.36 -27.23 26.35
CA SER A 193 -12.45 -25.75 26.37
C SER A 193 -11.32 -25.14 25.53
N THR A 194 -10.09 -25.65 25.68
CA THR A 194 -8.99 -25.33 24.76
C THR A 194 -8.36 -26.60 24.22
N GLY A 195 -8.15 -26.70 22.91
CA GLY A 195 -7.47 -27.86 22.33
C GLY A 195 -6.01 -27.93 22.78
N ILE A 196 -5.21 -26.92 22.41
CA ILE A 196 -3.83 -26.75 22.86
C ILE A 196 -3.67 -25.34 23.45
N TYR A 197 -3.17 -25.27 24.68
CA TYR A 197 -2.85 -24.03 25.37
C TYR A 197 -1.34 -23.93 25.57
N GLU A 198 -0.75 -22.80 25.18
CA GLU A 198 0.67 -22.50 25.39
C GLU A 198 0.86 -21.13 26.05
N TYR A 199 1.69 -21.10 27.08
CA TYR A 199 2.11 -19.91 27.80
C TYR A 199 3.64 -19.85 27.95
N ASP A 200 4.22 -18.70 27.57
CA ASP A 200 5.58 -18.23 27.84
C ASP A 200 6.72 -18.80 26.95
N GLN A 201 6.68 -20.03 26.42
CA GLN A 201 7.74 -20.51 25.51
C GLN A 201 7.33 -21.58 24.46
N GLY A 202 8.00 -21.45 23.29
CA GLY A 202 7.68 -21.97 21.96
C GLY A 202 7.75 -23.46 21.70
N ALA A 203 6.74 -24.20 22.13
CA ALA A 203 6.55 -25.59 21.68
C ALA A 203 6.31 -25.64 20.16
N ASN A 204 6.86 -26.67 19.50
CA ASN A 204 6.56 -26.93 18.10
C ASN A 204 5.23 -27.69 18.02
N ILE A 205 4.18 -27.02 17.56
CA ILE A 205 2.82 -27.57 17.50
C ILE A 205 2.49 -27.87 16.06
N HIS A 206 2.51 -29.15 15.69
CA HIS A 206 2.29 -29.51 14.29
C HIS A 206 1.55 -30.83 14.03
N ASN A 207 0.87 -30.96 12.90
CA ASN A 207 0.14 -32.18 12.52
C ASN A 207 -0.98 -32.59 13.50
N ASN A 208 -1.49 -31.70 14.36
CA ASN A 208 -2.57 -32.05 15.28
C ASN A 208 -3.94 -31.84 14.62
N ARG A 209 -4.92 -32.67 15.01
CA ARG A 209 -6.33 -32.52 14.64
C ARG A 209 -7.12 -32.10 15.87
N ILE A 210 -7.71 -30.92 15.85
CA ILE A 210 -8.44 -30.32 16.97
C ILE A 210 -9.87 -30.02 16.51
N THR A 211 -10.88 -30.53 17.21
CA THR A 211 -12.28 -30.29 16.83
C THR A 211 -13.19 -29.91 17.98
N ASP A 212 -14.22 -29.11 17.70
CA ASP A 212 -15.34 -28.87 18.63
C ASP A 212 -14.89 -28.29 20.00
N CYS A 213 -13.85 -27.45 20.00
CA CYS A 213 -13.33 -26.76 21.19
C CYS A 213 -13.77 -25.29 21.26
N ASP A 214 -13.76 -24.63 22.43
CA ASP A 214 -13.99 -23.18 22.45
C ASP A 214 -12.82 -22.47 21.74
N TYR A 215 -11.59 -22.83 22.09
CA TYR A 215 -10.37 -22.41 21.40
C TYR A 215 -9.67 -23.63 20.82
N GLY A 216 -9.32 -23.63 19.53
CA GLY A 216 -8.50 -24.68 18.94
C GLY A 216 -7.09 -24.67 19.52
N ILE A 217 -6.34 -23.61 19.23
CA ILE A 217 -5.03 -23.33 19.81
C ILE A 217 -5.06 -21.95 20.47
N SER A 218 -4.59 -21.83 21.70
CA SER A 218 -4.49 -20.55 22.42
C SER A 218 -3.05 -20.30 22.84
N LEU A 219 -2.49 -19.17 22.40
CA LEU A 219 -1.08 -18.82 22.60
C LEU A 219 -0.96 -17.52 23.38
N SER A 220 0.05 -17.45 24.25
CA SER A 220 0.36 -16.27 25.07
C SER A 220 1.86 -16.24 25.34
N PHE A 221 2.53 -15.12 25.01
CA PHE A 221 3.99 -15.00 25.06
C PHE A 221 4.73 -16.10 24.26
N ALA A 222 4.11 -16.64 23.21
CA ALA A 222 4.60 -17.79 22.46
C ALA A 222 5.55 -17.39 21.32
N SER A 223 6.48 -18.30 20.98
CA SER A 223 7.42 -18.14 19.87
C SER A 223 7.64 -19.41 19.04
N GLY A 224 6.85 -20.46 19.31
CA GLY A 224 6.94 -21.75 18.62
C GLY A 224 6.33 -21.74 17.23
N GLY A 225 6.74 -22.70 16.39
CA GLY A 225 6.14 -22.91 15.08
C GLY A 225 4.77 -23.59 15.19
N ILE A 226 3.78 -23.07 14.45
CA ILE A 226 2.42 -23.64 14.38
C ILE A 226 2.17 -24.09 12.94
N ASP A 227 2.28 -25.39 12.67
CA ASP A 227 2.16 -25.87 11.29
C ASP A 227 1.38 -27.17 11.06
N ASN A 228 0.77 -27.30 9.88
CA ASN A 228 0.09 -28.54 9.47
C ASN A 228 -1.04 -29.01 10.42
N ASN A 229 -1.60 -28.13 11.25
CA ASN A 229 -2.71 -28.50 12.14
C ASN A 229 -4.06 -28.41 11.42
N VAL A 230 -5.02 -29.23 11.82
CA VAL A 230 -6.40 -29.23 11.32
C VAL A 230 -7.33 -28.88 12.47
N ILE A 231 -7.87 -27.65 12.45
CA ILE A 231 -8.74 -27.09 13.49
C ILE A 231 -10.14 -26.88 12.92
N LEU A 232 -11.14 -27.59 13.46
CA LEU A 232 -12.50 -27.61 12.91
C LEU A 232 -13.55 -27.37 13.98
N ASN A 233 -14.62 -26.66 13.63
CA ASN A 233 -15.81 -26.49 14.48
C ASN A 233 -15.54 -25.86 15.86
N CYS A 234 -14.43 -25.15 16.03
CA CYS A 234 -14.14 -24.44 17.28
C CYS A 234 -14.87 -23.09 17.36
N ASN A 235 -15.00 -22.44 18.52
CA ASN A 235 -15.49 -21.04 18.51
C ASN A 235 -14.44 -20.13 17.85
N THR A 236 -13.21 -20.15 18.36
CA THR A 236 -12.06 -19.52 17.72
C THR A 236 -11.04 -20.58 17.33
N GLY A 237 -10.54 -20.56 16.09
CA GLY A 237 -9.54 -21.53 15.63
C GLY A 237 -8.21 -21.37 16.35
N ILE A 238 -7.53 -20.24 16.13
CA ILE A 238 -6.30 -19.85 16.84
C ILE A 238 -6.54 -18.52 17.55
N PHE A 239 -6.26 -18.48 18.85
CA PHE A 239 -6.34 -17.27 19.65
C PHE A 239 -4.95 -16.83 20.09
N LEU A 240 -4.52 -15.67 19.63
CA LEU A 240 -3.23 -15.06 19.92
C LEU A 240 -3.45 -13.94 20.93
N ARG A 241 -2.89 -14.11 22.12
CA ARG A 241 -2.93 -13.12 23.20
C ARG A 241 -1.52 -12.64 23.50
N GLU A 242 -1.40 -11.40 23.94
CA GLU A 242 -0.11 -10.84 24.39
C GLU A 242 0.98 -10.97 23.29
N ALA A 243 2.25 -10.81 23.64
CA ALA A 243 3.34 -10.77 22.68
C ALA A 243 3.64 -12.16 22.06
N CYS A 244 3.02 -12.48 20.91
CA CYS A 244 3.28 -13.73 20.17
C CYS A 244 4.11 -13.48 18.90
N TYR A 245 5.25 -14.17 18.77
CA TYR A 245 6.15 -14.11 17.62
C TYR A 245 6.21 -15.46 16.90
N VAL A 246 5.11 -15.81 16.24
CA VAL A 246 4.90 -17.16 15.70
C VAL A 246 4.77 -17.16 14.18
N ASP A 247 5.21 -18.28 13.60
CA ASP A 247 4.87 -18.66 12.23
C ASP A 247 3.64 -19.55 12.25
N ILE A 248 2.59 -19.18 11.53
CA ILE A 248 1.36 -19.96 11.36
C ILE A 248 1.29 -20.39 9.90
N ILE A 249 1.62 -21.66 9.62
CA ILE A 249 1.85 -22.14 8.24
C ILE A 249 1.16 -23.47 7.98
N ASN A 250 0.58 -23.70 6.80
CA ASN A 250 -0.02 -25.00 6.41
C ASN A 250 -1.19 -25.48 7.29
N ASN A 251 -1.81 -24.62 8.09
CA ASN A 251 -2.92 -25.03 8.95
C ASN A 251 -4.25 -25.01 8.18
N THR A 252 -5.12 -25.99 8.42
CA THR A 252 -6.52 -25.97 8.00
C THR A 252 -7.39 -25.51 9.15
N ILE A 253 -8.05 -24.37 9.01
CA ILE A 253 -8.88 -23.76 10.05
C ILE A 253 -10.26 -23.47 9.45
N ALA A 254 -11.28 -24.23 9.86
CA ALA A 254 -12.58 -24.17 9.22
C ALA A 254 -13.76 -24.34 10.18
N SER A 255 -14.92 -23.84 9.75
CA SER A 255 -16.18 -23.92 10.49
C SER A 255 -16.11 -23.32 11.89
N CYS A 256 -15.25 -22.32 12.10
CA CYS A 256 -15.16 -21.67 13.41
C CYS A 256 -16.35 -20.73 13.62
N ALA A 257 -16.97 -20.78 14.81
CA ALA A 257 -18.22 -20.06 15.08
C ALA A 257 -18.03 -18.54 15.22
N GLU A 258 -16.92 -18.10 15.82
CA GLU A 258 -16.56 -16.69 15.97
C GLU A 258 -15.59 -16.24 14.90
N CYS A 259 -14.41 -16.86 14.82
CA CYS A 259 -13.39 -16.55 13.82
C CYS A 259 -12.34 -17.66 13.65
N GLY A 260 -11.64 -17.67 12.50
CA GLY A 260 -10.50 -18.55 12.29
C GLY A 260 -9.31 -18.20 13.17
N ILE A 261 -8.82 -16.96 13.09
CA ILE A 261 -7.79 -16.40 13.98
C ILE A 261 -8.35 -15.17 14.69
N PHE A 262 -8.12 -15.09 15.99
CA PHE A 262 -8.22 -13.86 16.73
C PHE A 262 -6.83 -13.39 17.13
N ASP A 263 -6.36 -12.29 16.55
CA ASP A 263 -5.15 -11.60 16.96
C ASP A 263 -5.48 -10.43 17.88
N GLN A 264 -5.32 -10.62 19.19
CA GLN A 264 -5.74 -9.63 20.19
C GLN A 264 -4.85 -8.37 20.18
N GLU A 265 -3.56 -8.53 19.91
CA GLU A 265 -2.55 -7.46 19.91
C GLU A 265 -1.87 -7.44 18.53
N ASN A 266 -2.51 -6.73 17.60
CA ASN A 266 -2.12 -6.64 16.19
C ASN A 266 -0.87 -5.77 16.01
N ASN A 267 0.28 -6.17 16.59
CA ASN A 267 1.53 -5.38 16.58
C ASN A 267 2.83 -6.21 16.75
N ASN A 268 2.77 -7.54 16.63
CA ASN A 268 3.91 -8.42 16.96
C ASN A 268 4.65 -9.01 15.72
N GLY A 269 4.29 -8.63 14.49
CA GLY A 269 5.05 -9.01 13.29
C GLY A 269 5.00 -10.50 12.94
N LYS A 270 3.85 -11.15 13.11
CA LYS A 270 3.67 -12.59 12.84
C LYS A 270 3.72 -12.89 11.35
N ARG A 271 4.11 -14.11 10.99
CA ARG A 271 4.09 -14.58 9.59
C ARG A 271 3.03 -15.66 9.41
N ILE A 272 2.07 -15.39 8.55
CA ILE A 272 0.87 -16.21 8.40
C ILE A 272 0.68 -16.48 6.92
N TYR A 273 1.07 -17.67 6.45
CA TYR A 273 0.98 -18.00 5.02
C TYR A 273 0.77 -19.49 4.78
N ASN A 274 0.28 -19.83 3.59
CA ASN A 274 -0.09 -21.18 3.17
C ASN A 274 -1.13 -21.86 4.09
N ASN A 275 -2.01 -21.11 4.75
CA ASN A 275 -3.09 -21.68 5.57
C ASN A 275 -4.41 -21.76 4.78
N TYR A 276 -5.27 -22.70 5.14
CA TYR A 276 -6.62 -22.86 4.61
C TYR A 276 -7.63 -22.33 5.61
N PHE A 277 -8.15 -21.12 5.38
CA PHE A 277 -9.19 -20.50 6.19
C PHE A 277 -10.56 -20.72 5.55
N ASN A 278 -11.51 -21.25 6.31
CA ASN A 278 -12.88 -21.47 5.83
C ASN A 278 -13.90 -21.33 6.95
N SER A 279 -14.00 -20.12 7.49
CA SER A 279 -14.94 -19.73 8.54
C SER A 279 -15.77 -18.53 8.07
N SER A 280 -16.92 -18.29 8.69
CA SER A 280 -17.78 -17.13 8.37
C SER A 280 -17.03 -15.80 8.54
N LEU A 281 -16.18 -15.73 9.56
CA LEU A 281 -15.14 -14.72 9.74
C LEU A 281 -13.79 -15.43 9.83
N ASN A 282 -12.83 -15.12 8.96
CA ASN A 282 -11.53 -15.78 8.99
C ASN A 282 -10.59 -15.16 10.01
N ILE A 283 -10.52 -13.82 10.06
CA ILE A 283 -9.61 -13.09 10.96
C ILE A 283 -10.40 -12.05 11.76
N ARG A 284 -10.10 -11.92 13.04
CA ARG A 284 -10.54 -10.85 13.95
C ARG A 284 -9.29 -10.20 14.54
N PHE A 285 -9.27 -8.87 14.61
CA PHE A 285 -8.20 -8.11 15.27
C PHE A 285 -8.72 -7.42 16.52
N GLY A 286 -7.86 -7.33 17.54
CA GLY A 286 -8.01 -6.42 18.66
C GLY A 286 -7.36 -5.06 18.38
N ALA A 287 -7.05 -4.30 19.43
CA ALA A 287 -6.40 -2.99 19.28
C ALA A 287 -4.94 -3.15 18.84
N GLY A 288 -4.47 -2.33 17.89
CA GLY A 288 -3.09 -2.36 17.38
C GLY A 288 -2.94 -1.52 16.10
N GLU A 289 -1.70 -1.36 15.62
CA GLU A 289 -1.35 -0.58 14.41
C GLU A 289 -0.98 -1.48 13.20
N GLY A 290 -1.23 -2.78 13.29
CA GLY A 290 -0.85 -3.75 12.26
C GLY A 290 0.63 -4.14 12.30
N GLY A 291 1.07 -4.85 11.27
CA GLY A 291 2.46 -5.25 11.04
C GLY A 291 2.67 -6.74 10.78
N ASN A 292 1.60 -7.54 10.67
CA ASN A 292 1.73 -8.95 10.34
C ASN A 292 2.04 -9.14 8.83
N THR A 293 2.76 -10.21 8.51
CA THR A 293 3.06 -10.60 7.12
C THR A 293 2.16 -11.78 6.72
N TRP A 294 1.33 -11.58 5.70
CA TRP A 294 0.30 -12.54 5.29
C TRP A 294 0.64 -13.39 4.07
N ASN A 295 1.85 -13.23 3.55
CA ASN A 295 2.34 -14.03 2.44
C ASN A 295 3.85 -14.22 2.54
N SER A 296 4.34 -15.31 1.96
CA SER A 296 5.76 -15.54 1.73
C SER A 296 6.18 -14.99 0.35
N SER A 297 7.45 -15.17 0.00
CA SER A 297 7.86 -15.05 -1.41
C SER A 297 7.29 -16.22 -2.21
N LEU A 298 6.85 -15.96 -3.44
CA LEU A 298 6.35 -17.00 -4.34
C LEU A 298 7.41 -18.09 -4.52
N ALA A 299 7.05 -19.34 -4.21
CA ALA A 299 7.96 -20.48 -4.29
C ALA A 299 7.24 -21.71 -4.86
N SER A 300 7.94 -22.51 -5.67
CA SER A 300 7.40 -23.76 -6.20
C SER A 300 7.19 -24.78 -5.09
N GLY A 301 6.00 -25.37 -5.02
CA GLY A 301 5.63 -26.36 -4.01
C GLY A 301 4.12 -26.51 -3.93
N THR A 302 3.65 -27.73 -3.63
CA THR A 302 2.21 -27.95 -3.48
C THR A 302 1.67 -27.17 -2.28
N ASN A 303 0.78 -26.21 -2.55
CA ASN A 303 0.15 -25.39 -1.53
C ASN A 303 -1.03 -26.09 -0.85
N ILE A 304 -1.53 -25.52 0.24
CA ILE A 304 -2.61 -26.11 1.04
C ILE A 304 -3.95 -26.22 0.26
N ALA A 305 -4.11 -25.45 -0.81
CA ALA A 305 -5.27 -25.51 -1.71
C ALA A 305 -5.07 -26.50 -2.89
N GLY A 306 -3.93 -27.18 -2.96
CA GLY A 306 -3.57 -28.14 -4.01
C GLY A 306 -2.96 -27.53 -5.28
N GLY A 307 -2.65 -26.24 -5.26
CA GLY A 307 -1.95 -25.52 -6.33
C GLY A 307 -0.43 -25.78 -6.35
N PRO A 308 0.27 -25.50 -7.46
CA PRO A 308 1.69 -25.78 -7.65
C PRO A 308 2.68 -24.80 -7.00
N TYR A 309 2.22 -23.65 -6.50
CA TYR A 309 3.06 -22.65 -5.84
C TYR A 309 2.54 -22.29 -4.45
N THR A 310 3.46 -22.11 -3.51
CA THR A 310 3.18 -21.53 -2.18
C THR A 310 3.39 -20.02 -2.24
N GLY A 311 2.57 -19.28 -1.50
CA GLY A 311 2.64 -17.82 -1.42
C GLY A 311 1.95 -17.34 -0.15
N GLY A 312 0.68 -16.95 -0.29
CA GLY A 312 -0.22 -16.49 0.75
C GLY A 312 -1.16 -17.58 1.26
N ASN A 313 -2.38 -17.22 1.64
CA ASN A 313 -3.36 -18.09 2.28
C ASN A 313 -4.60 -18.31 1.40
N PHE A 314 -5.30 -19.40 1.66
CA PHE A 314 -6.60 -19.68 1.06
C PHE A 314 -7.72 -19.11 1.94
N TRP A 315 -8.43 -18.12 1.42
CA TRP A 315 -9.46 -17.33 2.09
C TRP A 315 -10.87 -17.74 1.66
N ALA A 316 -11.39 -18.83 2.20
CA ALA A 316 -12.74 -19.33 1.91
C ALA A 316 -13.78 -18.93 2.96
N LYS A 317 -15.05 -19.11 2.60
CA LYS A 317 -16.20 -19.08 3.49
C LYS A 317 -17.05 -20.34 3.31
N PRO A 318 -17.75 -20.81 4.36
CA PRO A 318 -18.57 -22.02 4.27
C PRO A 318 -19.68 -21.98 3.21
N ASP A 319 -20.14 -20.77 2.85
CA ASP A 319 -21.18 -20.55 1.83
C ASP A 319 -20.65 -20.53 0.39
N GLY A 320 -19.34 -20.71 0.20
CA GLY A 320 -18.71 -20.67 -1.12
C GLY A 320 -18.34 -19.28 -1.63
N THR A 321 -18.51 -18.23 -0.81
CA THR A 321 -18.31 -16.83 -1.22
C THR A 321 -17.00 -16.22 -0.74
N GLY A 322 -16.10 -17.00 -0.14
CA GLY A 322 -14.81 -16.50 0.30
C GLY A 322 -13.96 -16.05 -0.88
N PHE A 323 -13.06 -15.10 -0.64
CA PHE A 323 -12.21 -14.51 -1.66
C PHE A 323 -11.55 -15.57 -2.53
N SER A 324 -10.86 -16.56 -1.95
CA SER A 324 -10.16 -17.61 -2.70
C SER A 324 -11.07 -18.59 -3.45
N GLN A 325 -12.37 -18.59 -3.16
CA GLN A 325 -13.35 -19.41 -3.89
C GLN A 325 -13.92 -18.67 -5.12
N ILE A 326 -13.82 -17.35 -5.14
CA ILE A 326 -14.36 -16.49 -6.22
C ILE A 326 -13.27 -15.69 -6.95
N CYS A 327 -12.04 -15.70 -6.45
CA CYS A 327 -10.89 -15.03 -7.02
C CYS A 327 -10.43 -15.75 -8.29
N VAL A 328 -9.92 -14.96 -9.23
CA VAL A 328 -9.42 -15.41 -10.52
C VAL A 328 -7.94 -15.80 -10.39
N ASP A 329 -7.58 -16.89 -11.05
CA ASP A 329 -6.21 -17.42 -11.22
C ASP A 329 -6.03 -17.62 -12.73
N LEU A 330 -5.50 -16.59 -13.42
CA LEU A 330 -5.43 -16.51 -14.88
C LEU A 330 -4.35 -17.38 -15.49
N ASP A 331 -3.19 -17.46 -14.84
CA ASP A 331 -2.05 -18.24 -15.32
C ASP A 331 -2.09 -19.70 -14.83
N GLY A 332 -3.06 -20.02 -13.96
CA GLY A 332 -3.31 -21.37 -13.46
C GLY A 332 -2.24 -21.84 -12.50
N ASP A 333 -1.52 -20.91 -11.89
CA ASP A 333 -0.44 -21.17 -10.94
C ASP A 333 -0.96 -21.45 -9.52
N GLY A 334 -2.27 -21.34 -9.30
CA GLY A 334 -2.92 -21.61 -8.02
C GLY A 334 -2.83 -20.43 -7.04
N ILE A 335 -2.42 -19.25 -7.49
CA ILE A 335 -2.40 -17.97 -6.79
C ILE A 335 -3.44 -17.04 -7.44
N GLY A 336 -4.09 -16.23 -6.62
CA GLY A 336 -5.04 -15.24 -7.08
C GLY A 336 -4.34 -14.01 -7.64
N ASP A 337 -4.80 -13.53 -8.79
CA ASP A 337 -4.21 -12.39 -9.49
C ASP A 337 -4.38 -11.04 -8.76
N LEU A 338 -5.24 -11.00 -7.75
CA LEU A 338 -5.49 -9.81 -6.93
C LEU A 338 -5.09 -10.05 -5.47
N PRO A 339 -4.51 -9.04 -4.80
CA PRO A 339 -4.24 -9.14 -3.38
C PRO A 339 -5.56 -9.18 -2.59
N TYR A 340 -5.57 -9.92 -1.48
CA TYR A 340 -6.68 -9.94 -0.54
C TYR A 340 -6.43 -8.93 0.58
N ASN A 341 -7.28 -7.90 0.68
CA ASN A 341 -7.26 -6.97 1.81
C ASN A 341 -7.86 -7.68 3.04
N ILE A 342 -7.08 -7.77 4.10
CA ILE A 342 -7.47 -8.43 5.34
C ILE A 342 -8.03 -7.39 6.31
N TYR A 343 -7.31 -6.29 6.52
CA TYR A 343 -7.69 -5.17 7.38
C TYR A 343 -6.85 -3.93 7.08
N GLU A 344 -7.50 -2.76 6.93
CA GLU A 344 -6.85 -1.47 6.63
C GLU A 344 -5.81 -1.57 5.49
N ASP A 345 -4.51 -1.54 5.85
CA ASP A 345 -3.34 -1.61 4.97
C ASP A 345 -2.63 -2.97 5.01
N GLU A 346 -3.16 -3.97 5.71
CA GLU A 346 -2.67 -5.35 5.69
C GLU A 346 -3.26 -6.15 4.52
N PHE A 347 -2.37 -6.65 3.66
CA PHE A 347 -2.73 -7.43 2.48
C PHE A 347 -2.03 -8.78 2.47
N ASP A 348 -2.74 -9.79 1.99
CA ASP A 348 -2.14 -10.99 1.41
C ASP A 348 -1.96 -10.74 -0.08
N TYR A 349 -0.70 -10.60 -0.52
CA TYR A 349 -0.37 -10.31 -1.91
C TYR A 349 -0.34 -11.55 -2.80
N LEU A 350 -0.40 -12.77 -2.25
CA LEU A 350 -0.35 -14.03 -3.00
C LEU A 350 -1.44 -15.01 -2.53
N PRO A 351 -2.71 -14.60 -2.46
CA PRO A 351 -3.78 -15.44 -1.92
C PRO A 351 -3.94 -16.71 -2.76
N LEU A 352 -4.14 -17.86 -2.14
CA LEU A 352 -4.22 -19.14 -2.84
C LEU A 352 -5.60 -19.33 -3.47
N VAL A 353 -5.69 -20.12 -4.55
CA VAL A 353 -6.97 -20.44 -5.24
C VAL A 353 -7.12 -21.96 -5.41
N SER A 354 -8.37 -22.44 -5.40
CA SER A 354 -8.70 -23.86 -5.48
C SER A 354 -8.77 -24.30 -6.95
N ARG A 355 -8.07 -25.39 -7.28
CA ARG A 355 -8.05 -25.97 -8.63
C ARG A 355 -9.34 -26.73 -9.02
N SER A 356 -10.27 -26.95 -8.08
CA SER A 356 -11.41 -27.88 -8.25
C SER A 356 -12.80 -27.29 -8.00
N GLY A 357 -12.94 -25.97 -7.83
CA GLY A 357 -14.26 -25.35 -7.79
C GLY A 357 -14.88 -25.30 -9.19
N PRO A 358 -16.21 -25.40 -9.34
CA PRO A 358 -16.84 -24.89 -10.55
C PRO A 358 -16.49 -23.40 -10.60
N GLN A 359 -15.55 -23.04 -11.48
CA GLN A 359 -15.36 -21.68 -11.94
C GLN A 359 -16.71 -21.28 -12.53
N ASN A 360 -17.60 -20.73 -11.70
CA ASN A 360 -18.85 -20.17 -12.18
C ASN A 360 -18.40 -19.05 -13.11
N SER A 361 -18.42 -19.34 -14.41
CA SER A 361 -18.22 -18.34 -15.44
C SER A 361 -19.44 -17.43 -15.41
N VAL A 362 -19.54 -16.61 -14.38
CA VAL A 362 -20.38 -15.43 -14.40
C VAL A 362 -19.78 -14.60 -15.52
N THR A 363 -20.38 -14.67 -16.70
CA THR A 363 -20.00 -13.78 -17.77
C THR A 363 -20.14 -12.37 -17.21
N PRO A 364 -19.05 -11.59 -17.16
CA PRO A 364 -19.12 -10.22 -16.67
C PRO A 364 -20.25 -9.51 -17.39
N SER A 365 -20.96 -8.60 -16.73
CA SER A 365 -21.96 -7.77 -17.40
C SER A 365 -21.30 -6.43 -17.70
N ALA A 366 -20.64 -6.32 -18.86
CA ALA A 366 -20.01 -5.09 -19.29
C ALA A 366 -21.04 -3.98 -19.33
N ASN A 367 -20.76 -2.90 -18.62
CA ASN A 367 -21.63 -1.74 -18.59
C ASN A 367 -20.81 -0.51 -18.27
N PHE A 368 -21.20 0.61 -18.86
CA PHE A 368 -20.56 1.90 -18.59
C PHE A 368 -21.48 3.04 -18.99
N THR A 369 -21.13 4.23 -18.51
CA THR A 369 -21.64 5.52 -18.99
C THR A 369 -20.49 6.38 -19.50
N ALA A 370 -20.80 7.24 -20.46
CA ALA A 370 -19.91 8.29 -20.95
C ALA A 370 -20.41 9.65 -20.45
N SER A 371 -19.53 10.54 -20.00
CA SER A 371 -19.90 11.89 -19.57
C SER A 371 -20.56 12.71 -20.69
N ILE A 372 -20.18 12.44 -21.94
CA ILE A 372 -20.76 13.04 -23.15
C ILE A 372 -20.66 12.05 -24.32
N THR A 373 -21.67 12.01 -25.21
CA THR A 373 -21.72 11.08 -26.36
C THR A 373 -21.66 11.77 -27.72
N ASN A 374 -21.65 13.10 -27.76
CA ASN A 374 -21.46 13.86 -28.99
C ASN A 374 -20.76 15.20 -28.71
N GLY A 375 -20.00 15.69 -29.68
CA GLY A 375 -19.30 16.97 -29.59
C GLY A 375 -18.28 17.13 -30.71
N THR A 376 -17.42 18.13 -30.63
CA THR A 376 -16.36 18.38 -31.62
C THR A 376 -15.00 17.88 -31.14
N ALA A 377 -14.13 17.45 -32.05
CA ALA A 377 -12.77 17.03 -31.71
C ALA A 377 -11.89 18.22 -31.21
N PRO A 378 -10.95 18.05 -30.24
CA PRO A 378 -10.82 16.88 -29.40
C PRO A 378 -12.03 16.76 -28.45
N LEU A 379 -12.74 15.64 -28.48
CA LEU A 379 -13.82 15.37 -27.54
C LEU A 379 -13.25 14.52 -26.40
N VAL A 380 -13.16 15.11 -25.21
CA VAL A 380 -12.75 14.36 -24.02
C VAL A 380 -13.99 13.77 -23.38
N VAL A 381 -13.94 12.45 -23.22
CA VAL A 381 -15.02 11.65 -22.66
C VAL A 381 -14.47 10.94 -21.44
N GLU A 382 -15.12 11.17 -20.31
CA GLU A 382 -14.86 10.41 -19.09
C GLU A 382 -15.79 9.21 -19.11
N PHE A 383 -15.22 8.02 -18.99
CA PHE A 383 -15.98 6.79 -18.94
C PHE A 383 -16.03 6.29 -17.50
N THR A 384 -17.24 6.02 -17.03
CA THR A 384 -17.47 5.41 -15.73
C THR A 384 -17.89 3.96 -15.93
N ASP A 385 -17.08 3.04 -15.42
CA ASP A 385 -17.40 1.63 -15.40
C ASP A 385 -18.57 1.35 -14.45
N LEU A 386 -19.53 0.58 -14.96
CA LEU A 386 -20.66 0.04 -14.23
C LEU A 386 -20.72 -1.49 -14.37
N SER A 387 -19.63 -2.10 -14.83
CA SER A 387 -19.57 -3.52 -15.12
C SER A 387 -19.67 -4.32 -13.84
N LYS A 388 -20.42 -5.43 -13.90
CA LYS A 388 -20.53 -6.36 -12.77
C LYS A 388 -19.65 -7.58 -13.03
N SER A 389 -18.99 -8.05 -11.98
CA SER A 389 -18.14 -9.24 -12.02
C SER A 389 -16.98 -9.13 -13.02
N ALA A 390 -16.47 -7.92 -13.26
CA ALA A 390 -15.30 -7.65 -14.07
C ALA A 390 -14.09 -7.34 -13.18
N VAL A 391 -12.92 -7.85 -13.55
CA VAL A 391 -11.64 -7.60 -12.86
C VAL A 391 -10.61 -6.96 -13.78
N ALA A 392 -10.87 -6.96 -15.09
CA ALA A 392 -10.07 -6.28 -16.09
C ALA A 392 -10.98 -5.64 -17.15
N TRP A 393 -10.55 -4.49 -17.65
CA TRP A 393 -11.26 -3.71 -18.66
C TRP A 393 -10.33 -3.56 -19.86
N ASN A 394 -10.82 -3.86 -21.05
CA ASN A 394 -10.17 -3.50 -22.29
C ASN A 394 -11.08 -2.53 -23.01
N TRP A 395 -10.69 -1.27 -23.00
CA TRP A 395 -11.35 -0.22 -23.74
C TRP A 395 -10.74 -0.14 -25.12
N ASP A 396 -11.56 -0.29 -26.13
CA ASP A 396 -11.25 -0.05 -27.54
C ASP A 396 -12.17 1.09 -27.96
N PHE A 397 -11.64 2.31 -28.07
CA PHE A 397 -12.44 3.51 -28.21
C PHE A 397 -12.88 3.77 -29.65
N ASP A 398 -12.20 3.18 -30.64
CA ASP A 398 -12.49 3.31 -32.07
C ASP A 398 -12.90 1.99 -32.76
N SER A 399 -12.97 0.90 -31.99
CA SER A 399 -13.34 -0.45 -32.41
C SER A 399 -12.40 -1.05 -33.46
N ASP A 400 -11.13 -0.68 -33.46
CA ASP A 400 -10.13 -1.21 -34.40
C ASP A 400 -9.65 -2.65 -34.04
N GLY A 401 -10.08 -3.16 -32.89
CA GLY A 401 -9.74 -4.48 -32.38
C GLY A 401 -8.49 -4.51 -31.49
N ILE A 402 -7.87 -3.36 -31.23
CA ILE A 402 -6.71 -3.16 -30.36
C ILE A 402 -7.16 -2.35 -29.14
N PRO A 403 -7.00 -2.86 -27.90
CA PRO A 403 -7.33 -2.09 -26.71
C PRO A 403 -6.44 -0.85 -26.53
N ASP A 404 -7.06 0.31 -26.37
CA ASP A 404 -6.42 1.60 -26.09
C ASP A 404 -6.09 1.81 -24.60
N SER A 405 -6.89 1.24 -23.69
CA SER A 405 -6.75 1.46 -22.24
C SER A 405 -7.22 0.27 -21.43
N THR A 406 -6.54 0.02 -20.32
CA THR A 406 -6.90 -0.99 -19.31
C THR A 406 -7.40 -0.42 -17.98
N LYS A 407 -7.48 0.90 -17.85
CA LYS A 407 -7.98 1.57 -16.63
C LYS A 407 -9.48 1.31 -16.46
N GLN A 408 -9.94 1.16 -15.21
CA GLN A 408 -11.37 0.97 -14.91
C GLN A 408 -12.23 2.16 -15.33
N ASN A 409 -11.83 3.39 -14.96
CA ASN A 409 -12.53 4.63 -15.33
C ASN A 409 -11.60 5.50 -16.16
N PRO A 410 -11.40 5.21 -17.46
CA PRO A 410 -10.48 5.96 -18.29
C PRO A 410 -11.09 7.30 -18.72
N VAL A 411 -10.20 8.24 -18.97
CA VAL A 411 -10.50 9.45 -19.73
C VAL A 411 -9.87 9.29 -21.11
N TYR A 412 -10.66 9.39 -22.17
CA TYR A 412 -10.18 9.28 -23.54
C TYR A 412 -10.48 10.52 -24.36
N VAL A 413 -9.60 10.82 -25.31
CA VAL A 413 -9.65 12.03 -26.13
C VAL A 413 -9.79 11.65 -27.60
N TYR A 414 -10.99 11.82 -28.15
CA TYR A 414 -11.22 11.64 -29.58
C TYR A 414 -10.72 12.84 -30.37
N ARG A 415 -9.54 12.71 -30.99
CA ARG A 415 -8.80 13.83 -31.61
C ARG A 415 -9.25 14.21 -33.01
N ASN A 416 -9.93 13.32 -33.73
CA ASN A 416 -10.34 13.54 -35.11
C ASN A 416 -11.86 13.53 -35.23
N GLN A 417 -12.36 14.12 -36.32
CA GLN A 417 -13.74 13.94 -36.72
C GLN A 417 -14.01 12.46 -36.98
N GLY A 418 -15.10 11.93 -36.46
CA GLY A 418 -15.53 10.58 -36.74
C GLY A 418 -16.74 10.19 -35.90
N ASN A 419 -17.44 9.15 -36.35
CA ASN A 419 -18.33 8.40 -35.47
C ASN A 419 -17.50 7.22 -34.97
N TYR A 420 -17.30 7.18 -33.67
CA TYR A 420 -16.54 6.14 -32.99
C TYR A 420 -17.52 5.23 -32.27
N THR A 421 -17.26 3.93 -32.31
CA THR A 421 -17.95 2.97 -31.46
C THR A 421 -16.98 2.58 -30.37
N VAL A 422 -17.18 3.09 -29.16
CA VAL A 422 -16.43 2.61 -28.01
C VAL A 422 -16.93 1.22 -27.66
N ASN A 423 -16.00 0.31 -27.43
CA ASN A 423 -16.24 -1.04 -26.96
C ASN A 423 -15.51 -1.23 -25.63
N LEU A 424 -16.28 -1.40 -24.56
CA LEU A 424 -15.73 -1.90 -23.30
C LEU A 424 -15.87 -3.41 -23.29
N THR A 425 -14.75 -4.11 -23.34
CA THR A 425 -14.69 -5.54 -23.05
C THR A 425 -14.32 -5.71 -21.59
N ALA A 426 -15.31 -6.03 -20.77
CA ALA A 426 -15.12 -6.31 -19.36
C ALA A 426 -14.91 -7.83 -19.20
N SER A 427 -13.79 -8.22 -18.61
CA SER A 427 -13.41 -9.62 -18.44
C SER A 427 -13.17 -9.95 -16.98
N ASN A 428 -13.43 -11.21 -16.64
CA ASN A 428 -12.94 -11.84 -15.42
C ASN A 428 -11.83 -12.85 -15.73
N GLY A 429 -11.15 -12.69 -16.87
CA GLY A 429 -10.11 -13.59 -17.31
C GLY A 429 -10.57 -14.91 -17.97
N LEU A 430 -11.79 -15.39 -17.70
CA LEU A 430 -12.34 -16.62 -18.29
C LEU A 430 -13.38 -16.35 -19.37
N THR A 431 -14.25 -15.39 -19.10
CA THR A 431 -15.29 -14.95 -20.03
C THR A 431 -15.26 -13.45 -20.09
N ALA A 432 -15.64 -12.92 -21.24
CA ALA A 432 -15.80 -11.50 -21.42
C ALA A 432 -17.21 -11.24 -21.91
N SER A 433 -17.77 -10.11 -21.52
CA SER A 433 -18.80 -9.49 -22.34
C SER A 433 -18.32 -8.13 -22.77
N SER A 434 -18.97 -7.65 -23.82
CA SER A 434 -18.68 -6.37 -24.41
C SER A 434 -19.96 -5.54 -24.37
N LYS A 435 -19.81 -4.26 -24.04
CA LYS A 435 -20.84 -3.26 -24.28
C LYS A 435 -20.26 -2.23 -25.22
N THR A 436 -21.06 -1.81 -26.19
CA THR A 436 -20.71 -0.72 -27.08
C THR A 436 -21.57 0.52 -26.82
N ALA A 437 -21.03 1.67 -27.17
CA ALA A 437 -21.77 2.93 -27.29
C ALA A 437 -21.18 3.76 -28.43
N ASP A 438 -22.00 4.59 -29.05
CA ASP A 438 -21.54 5.48 -30.11
C ASP A 438 -21.15 6.86 -29.56
N ILE A 439 -20.00 7.35 -30.00
CA ILE A 439 -19.51 8.70 -29.75
C ILE A 439 -19.42 9.42 -31.10
N SER A 440 -20.28 10.43 -31.27
CA SER A 440 -20.31 11.25 -32.48
C SER A 440 -19.39 12.46 -32.33
N VAL A 441 -18.26 12.43 -33.01
CA VAL A 441 -17.26 13.50 -32.98
C VAL A 441 -17.33 14.26 -34.29
N GLU A 442 -17.95 15.42 -34.25
CA GLU A 442 -18.03 16.31 -35.38
C GLU A 442 -16.67 16.92 -35.71
N LYS A 443 -16.52 17.38 -36.95
CA LYS A 443 -15.32 18.08 -37.39
C LYS A 443 -15.07 19.18 -36.39
N ARG A 444 -13.86 19.19 -35.83
CA ARG A 444 -13.35 20.41 -35.25
C ARG A 444 -13.51 21.48 -36.32
N ALA A 445 -14.42 22.41 -36.10
CA ALA A 445 -14.28 23.70 -36.75
C ALA A 445 -12.94 24.24 -36.24
N SER A 446 -11.88 24.21 -37.06
CA SER A 446 -10.62 24.88 -36.69
C SER A 446 -10.89 26.36 -36.41
N PRO A 447 -10.10 27.05 -35.57
CA PRO A 447 -9.20 26.60 -34.51
C PRO A 447 -9.32 27.53 -33.26
N THR A 448 -10.50 27.61 -32.62
CA THR A 448 -10.78 28.72 -31.69
C THR A 448 -10.77 28.39 -30.19
N TRP A 449 -10.16 27.28 -29.77
CA TRP A 449 -10.18 26.90 -28.35
C TRP A 449 -8.82 27.14 -27.70
N PRO A 450 -8.74 27.75 -26.49
CA PRO A 450 -7.45 28.09 -25.91
C PRO A 450 -6.68 26.81 -25.53
N PHE A 451 -5.42 26.72 -25.95
CA PHE A 451 -4.46 25.81 -25.34
C PHE A 451 -3.58 26.59 -24.38
N VAL A 452 -3.19 25.96 -23.27
CA VAL A 452 -2.16 26.48 -22.37
C VAL A 452 -0.84 25.82 -22.76
N TYR A 453 0.15 26.60 -23.17
CA TYR A 453 1.53 26.15 -23.28
C TYR A 453 2.28 26.40 -21.97
N MET A 454 3.08 25.43 -21.57
CA MET A 454 3.93 25.53 -20.39
C MET A 454 5.37 25.20 -20.70
N THR A 455 6.30 25.99 -20.20
CA THR A 455 7.75 25.78 -20.39
C THR A 455 8.35 24.95 -19.25
N GLY A 456 9.47 24.23 -19.47
CA GLY A 456 10.07 23.28 -18.52
C GLY A 456 11.55 23.59 -18.19
N GLY A 457 11.93 23.54 -16.91
CA GLY A 457 13.07 24.28 -16.35
C GLY A 457 14.31 23.49 -15.93
N LEU A 458 14.66 22.34 -16.52
CA LEU A 458 15.94 21.65 -16.21
C LEU A 458 16.70 21.09 -17.43
N ASN A 459 18.00 20.87 -17.19
CA ASN A 459 19.10 20.48 -18.07
C ASN A 459 18.83 19.29 -19.03
N THR A 460 17.84 18.45 -18.71
CA THR A 460 17.54 17.19 -19.40
C THR A 460 16.23 17.25 -20.19
N LEU A 461 15.31 18.15 -19.86
CA LEU A 461 14.01 18.29 -20.51
C LEU A 461 14.08 19.46 -21.51
N ARG A 462 13.82 19.16 -22.78
CA ARG A 462 13.85 20.11 -23.90
C ARG A 462 12.45 20.20 -24.50
N THR A 463 11.46 20.45 -23.65
CA THR A 463 10.05 20.27 -24.00
C THR A 463 9.20 21.44 -23.53
N VAL A 464 8.14 21.70 -24.28
CA VAL A 464 7.00 22.55 -23.92
C VAL A 464 5.78 21.65 -23.86
N SER A 465 5.07 21.67 -22.75
CA SER A 465 3.82 20.90 -22.59
C SER A 465 2.65 21.71 -23.14
N VAL A 466 1.79 21.06 -23.93
CA VAL A 466 0.56 21.65 -24.47
C VAL A 466 -0.62 21.07 -23.69
N ILE A 467 -1.40 21.93 -23.04
CA ILE A 467 -2.52 21.54 -22.18
C ILE A 467 -3.84 22.05 -22.77
N ASP A 468 -4.83 21.18 -22.78
CA ASP A 468 -6.21 21.55 -23.08
C ASP A 468 -6.87 22.20 -21.85
N ILE A 469 -7.31 23.46 -21.96
CA ILE A 469 -7.88 24.18 -20.80
C ILE A 469 -9.23 23.68 -20.33
N ARG A 470 -9.97 22.97 -21.19
CA ARG A 470 -11.31 22.47 -20.84
C ARG A 470 -11.18 21.23 -19.96
N THR A 471 -10.15 20.44 -20.23
CA THR A 471 -10.01 19.10 -19.68
C THR A 471 -8.84 18.98 -18.71
N GLY A 472 -7.93 19.95 -18.72
CA GLY A 472 -6.75 19.94 -17.85
C GLY A 472 -5.80 18.80 -18.20
N ILE A 473 -5.77 18.34 -19.45
CA ILE A 473 -4.93 17.21 -19.88
C ILE A 473 -3.81 17.72 -20.78
N VAL A 474 -2.59 17.20 -20.55
CA VAL A 474 -1.45 17.39 -21.47
C VAL A 474 -1.73 16.65 -22.78
N ILE A 475 -1.94 17.41 -23.87
CA ILE A 475 -2.22 16.90 -25.22
C ILE A 475 -0.96 16.35 -25.88
N THR A 476 0.14 17.09 -25.82
CA THR A 476 1.39 16.76 -26.49
C THR A 476 2.55 17.52 -25.85
N LYS A 477 3.77 17.12 -26.21
CA LYS A 477 5.02 17.75 -25.78
C LYS A 477 5.81 18.16 -27.02
N VAL A 478 6.09 19.44 -27.16
CA VAL A 478 6.84 20.00 -28.28
C VAL A 478 8.30 20.08 -27.89
N LYS A 479 9.18 19.40 -28.61
CA LYS A 479 10.61 19.42 -28.34
C LYS A 479 11.23 20.74 -28.80
N THR A 480 11.92 21.46 -27.91
CA THR A 480 12.57 22.76 -28.14
C THR A 480 14.09 22.67 -27.94
N GLY A 481 14.76 23.81 -27.73
CA GLY A 481 16.14 23.91 -27.27
C GLY A 481 16.32 23.60 -25.78
N LYS A 482 17.54 23.78 -25.26
CA LYS A 482 17.87 23.55 -23.85
C LYS A 482 17.40 24.68 -22.95
N HIS A 483 16.81 24.29 -21.82
CA HIS A 483 16.36 25.18 -20.76
C HIS A 483 15.35 26.23 -21.28
N PRO A 484 14.17 25.78 -21.76
CA PRO A 484 13.12 26.72 -22.15
C PRO A 484 12.65 27.52 -20.92
N SER A 485 12.62 28.85 -21.03
CA SER A 485 12.40 29.74 -19.86
C SER A 485 11.28 30.76 -20.00
N GLY A 486 10.95 31.17 -21.22
CA GLY A 486 9.89 32.12 -21.51
C GLY A 486 9.12 31.70 -22.74
N ILE A 487 7.85 32.07 -22.79
CA ILE A 487 6.97 31.76 -23.90
C ILE A 487 5.98 32.91 -24.15
N ALA A 488 5.74 33.21 -25.42
CA ALA A 488 4.68 34.12 -25.86
C ALA A 488 4.04 33.58 -27.15
N VAL A 489 2.76 33.90 -27.36
CA VAL A 489 1.99 33.50 -28.54
C VAL A 489 1.63 34.76 -29.34
N THR A 490 1.63 34.67 -30.66
CA THR A 490 1.15 35.74 -31.53
C THR A 490 -0.32 36.05 -31.25
N PRO A 491 -0.77 37.31 -31.45
CA PRO A 491 -2.17 37.69 -31.22
C PRO A 491 -3.18 36.87 -32.04
N ASP A 492 -2.80 36.41 -33.23
CA ASP A 492 -3.62 35.54 -34.07
C ASP A 492 -3.62 34.06 -33.63
N GLY A 493 -2.91 33.76 -32.54
CA GLY A 493 -2.81 32.45 -31.94
C GLY A 493 -1.99 31.43 -32.74
N LYS A 494 -1.42 31.78 -33.91
CA LYS A 494 -0.85 30.80 -34.85
C LYS A 494 0.59 30.39 -34.54
N THR A 495 1.35 31.24 -33.86
CA THR A 495 2.78 31.02 -33.63
C THR A 495 3.14 31.25 -32.17
N ALA A 496 3.90 30.36 -31.57
CA ALA A 496 4.48 30.54 -30.24
C ALA A 496 6.01 30.66 -30.32
N TYR A 497 6.57 31.58 -29.53
CA TYR A 497 8.01 31.83 -29.42
C TYR A 497 8.48 31.39 -28.05
N VAL A 498 9.49 30.52 -27.99
CA VAL A 498 10.02 29.93 -26.75
C VAL A 498 11.50 30.19 -26.61
N THR A 499 11.89 30.96 -25.60
CA THR A 499 13.31 31.26 -25.30
C THR A 499 13.99 30.04 -24.69
N ASN A 500 15.18 29.69 -25.17
CA ASN A 500 15.98 28.56 -24.69
C ASN A 500 17.29 29.09 -24.11
N SER A 501 17.35 29.29 -22.80
CA SER A 501 18.40 30.07 -22.15
C SER A 501 19.80 29.52 -22.39
N TRP A 502 19.94 28.20 -22.55
CA TRP A 502 21.26 27.57 -22.64
C TRP A 502 21.73 27.31 -24.06
N ASP A 503 20.83 27.37 -25.05
CA ASP A 503 21.19 27.30 -26.46
C ASP A 503 21.25 28.69 -27.12
N ASN A 504 20.93 29.77 -26.37
CA ASN A 504 20.96 31.16 -26.85
C ASN A 504 20.13 31.36 -28.12
N ASN A 505 18.95 30.75 -28.15
CA ASN A 505 18.02 30.82 -29.28
C ASN A 505 16.56 30.85 -28.83
N VAL A 506 15.67 31.11 -29.78
CA VAL A 506 14.21 31.02 -29.64
C VAL A 506 13.71 29.93 -30.56
N SER A 507 12.89 29.00 -30.05
CA SER A 507 12.17 28.03 -30.86
C SER A 507 10.86 28.65 -31.32
N VAL A 508 10.56 28.57 -32.61
CA VAL A 508 9.31 29.06 -33.21
C VAL A 508 8.40 27.85 -33.45
N ILE A 509 7.22 27.86 -32.85
CA ILE A 509 6.28 26.74 -32.84
C ILE A 509 5.01 27.14 -33.60
N ASP A 510 4.64 26.33 -34.59
CA ASP A 510 3.31 26.41 -35.21
C ASP A 510 2.30 25.77 -34.24
N THR A 511 1.32 26.55 -33.80
CA THR A 511 0.37 26.13 -32.75
C THR A 511 -0.73 25.20 -33.28
N ALA A 512 -1.00 25.23 -34.58
CA ALA A 512 -1.98 24.35 -35.21
C ALA A 512 -1.46 22.91 -35.29
N THR A 513 -0.16 22.76 -35.54
CA THR A 513 0.53 21.47 -35.70
C THR A 513 1.30 21.05 -34.45
N ASN A 514 1.55 21.96 -33.51
CA ASN A 514 2.40 21.75 -32.34
C ASN A 514 3.81 21.28 -32.71
N THR A 515 4.41 21.91 -33.72
CA THR A 515 5.76 21.57 -34.20
C THR A 515 6.67 22.79 -34.18
N VAL A 516 7.95 22.59 -33.85
CA VAL A 516 8.96 23.64 -34.05
C VAL A 516 9.20 23.77 -35.55
N ILE A 517 8.89 24.94 -36.09
CA ILE A 517 9.04 25.30 -37.49
C ILE A 517 10.32 26.10 -37.76
N ASP A 518 10.91 26.72 -36.73
CA ASP A 518 12.15 27.48 -36.86
C ASP A 518 12.92 27.61 -35.54
N SER A 519 14.19 28.03 -35.62
CA SER A 519 15.02 28.38 -34.46
C SER A 519 15.85 29.63 -34.73
N VAL A 520 15.54 30.71 -34.00
CA VAL A 520 16.15 32.04 -34.18
C VAL A 520 17.24 32.25 -33.16
N LYS A 521 18.48 32.49 -33.60
CA LYS A 521 19.59 32.81 -32.69
C LYS A 521 19.42 34.22 -32.12
N VAL A 522 19.58 34.36 -30.81
CA VAL A 522 19.48 35.65 -30.10
C VAL A 522 20.70 35.89 -29.21
N GLY A 523 20.62 36.86 -28.30
CA GLY A 523 21.65 37.16 -27.31
C GLY A 523 21.87 36.04 -26.28
N SER A 524 22.72 36.31 -25.30
CA SER A 524 23.13 35.31 -24.31
C SER A 524 22.09 35.18 -23.21
N TYR A 525 21.76 33.94 -22.84
CA TYR A 525 20.83 33.58 -21.76
C TYR A 525 19.46 34.26 -21.91
N PRO A 526 18.71 33.99 -23.00
CA PRO A 526 17.39 34.55 -23.19
C PRO A 526 16.41 34.09 -22.10
N CYS A 527 15.62 35.01 -21.56
CA CYS A 527 14.74 34.80 -20.42
C CYS A 527 13.27 34.99 -20.80
N GLY A 528 12.82 36.23 -20.97
CA GLY A 528 11.45 36.59 -21.34
C GLY A 528 11.28 36.82 -22.84
N VAL A 529 10.03 36.73 -23.29
CA VAL A 529 9.62 37.09 -24.66
C VAL A 529 8.24 37.71 -24.63
N ALA A 530 8.01 38.73 -25.45
CA ALA A 530 6.69 39.32 -25.71
C ALA A 530 6.52 39.55 -27.21
N VAL A 531 5.28 39.48 -27.71
CA VAL A 531 4.94 39.73 -29.11
C VAL A 531 4.19 41.05 -29.22
N SER A 532 4.44 41.82 -30.28
CA SER A 532 3.72 43.05 -30.57
C SER A 532 2.21 42.78 -30.77
N PRO A 533 1.32 43.75 -30.49
CA PRO A 533 -0.12 43.58 -30.66
C PRO A 533 -0.58 43.31 -32.09
N ASP A 534 0.21 43.72 -33.09
CA ASP A 534 -0.03 43.41 -34.50
C ASP A 534 0.58 42.07 -34.94
N GLY A 535 1.33 41.41 -34.06
CA GLY A 535 1.96 40.11 -34.28
C GLY A 535 3.20 40.14 -35.18
N THR A 536 3.69 41.32 -35.60
CA THR A 536 4.78 41.45 -36.58
C THR A 536 6.18 41.34 -35.97
N GLU A 537 6.33 41.60 -34.67
CA GLU A 537 7.61 41.54 -33.98
C GLU A 537 7.53 40.79 -32.65
N ALA A 538 8.59 40.06 -32.31
CA ALA A 538 8.79 39.46 -30.99
C ALA A 538 10.05 40.04 -30.33
N TYR A 539 9.93 40.45 -29.07
CA TYR A 539 10.99 41.06 -28.27
C TYR A 539 11.46 40.08 -27.21
N VAL A 540 12.76 39.79 -27.21
CA VAL A 540 13.36 38.74 -26.37
C VAL A 540 14.40 39.36 -25.46
N THR A 541 14.19 39.30 -24.16
CA THR A 541 15.18 39.75 -23.16
C THR A 541 16.31 38.74 -23.05
N ASN A 542 17.54 39.22 -23.12
CA ASN A 542 18.75 38.40 -23.02
C ASN A 542 19.48 38.76 -21.73
N CYS A 543 19.14 38.05 -20.65
CA CYS A 543 19.66 38.27 -19.29
C CYS A 543 21.19 38.34 -19.26
N GLY A 544 21.86 37.46 -20.01
CA GLY A 544 23.32 37.35 -19.99
C GLY A 544 24.06 38.39 -20.85
N SER A 545 23.37 39.04 -21.79
CA SER A 545 23.96 40.07 -22.67
C SER A 545 23.40 41.46 -22.48
N ASN A 546 22.52 41.68 -21.49
CA ASN A 546 21.96 42.99 -21.11
C ASN A 546 21.33 43.73 -22.30
N ASN A 547 20.58 43.01 -23.14
CA ASN A 547 19.93 43.57 -24.32
C ASN A 547 18.62 42.85 -24.65
N VAL A 548 17.81 43.47 -25.49
CA VAL A 548 16.61 42.88 -26.10
C VAL A 548 16.89 42.59 -27.58
N SER A 549 16.60 41.38 -28.05
CA SER A 549 16.62 41.04 -29.47
C SER A 549 15.21 41.24 -30.04
N VAL A 550 15.10 41.93 -31.18
CA VAL A 550 13.84 42.14 -31.90
C VAL A 550 13.81 41.17 -33.07
N ILE A 551 12.78 40.33 -33.17
CA ILE A 551 12.61 39.30 -34.18
C ILE A 551 11.42 39.68 -35.06
N ASP A 552 11.64 39.78 -36.38
CA ASP A 552 10.55 39.82 -37.36
C ASP A 552 9.86 38.46 -37.41
N THR A 553 8.56 38.41 -37.13
CA THR A 553 7.81 37.15 -37.02
C THR A 553 7.43 36.53 -38.35
N GLY A 554 7.49 37.29 -39.45
CA GLY A 554 7.23 36.79 -40.80
C GLY A 554 8.44 36.09 -41.42
N ALA A 555 9.63 36.59 -41.11
CA ALA A 555 10.91 36.06 -41.59
C ALA A 555 11.64 35.20 -40.55
N ASN A 556 11.24 35.24 -39.28
CA ASN A 556 11.93 34.61 -38.14
C ASN A 556 13.40 35.00 -38.04
N THR A 557 13.70 36.29 -38.20
CA THR A 557 15.08 36.81 -38.14
C THR A 557 15.19 37.98 -37.19
N VAL A 558 16.34 38.09 -36.51
CA VAL A 558 16.63 39.26 -35.66
C VAL A 558 16.86 40.50 -36.53
N THR A 559 16.05 41.54 -36.32
CA THR A 559 16.11 42.84 -37.03
C THR A 559 16.87 43.90 -36.24
N ALA A 560 16.81 43.85 -34.91
CA ALA A 560 17.49 44.79 -34.02
C ALA A 560 17.99 44.14 -32.72
N THR A 561 18.92 44.81 -32.06
CA THR A 561 19.38 44.47 -30.71
C THR A 561 19.49 45.75 -29.89
N VAL A 562 18.67 45.88 -28.86
CA VAL A 562 18.50 47.09 -28.06
C VAL A 562 19.19 46.92 -26.70
N PRO A 563 20.26 47.67 -26.40
CA PRO A 563 20.87 47.65 -25.07
C PRO A 563 19.90 48.15 -24.01
N VAL A 564 19.81 47.45 -22.88
CA VAL A 564 18.97 47.82 -21.72
C VAL A 564 19.78 47.70 -20.42
N GLY A 565 19.12 47.82 -19.27
CA GLY A 565 19.75 47.65 -17.96
C GLY A 565 20.28 46.23 -17.70
N ASN A 566 20.92 46.04 -16.55
CA ASN A 566 21.56 44.78 -16.20
C ASN A 566 20.53 43.66 -15.92
N TRP A 567 20.80 42.47 -16.46
CA TRP A 567 20.00 41.25 -16.27
C TRP A 567 18.49 41.44 -16.56
N PRO A 568 18.11 41.76 -17.81
CA PRO A 568 16.71 41.96 -18.17
C PRO A 568 15.92 40.65 -18.13
N GLU A 569 14.81 40.61 -17.39
CA GLU A 569 13.97 39.42 -17.21
C GLU A 569 12.63 39.53 -17.94
N GLY A 570 11.61 40.09 -17.29
CA GLY A 570 10.28 40.25 -17.88
C GLY A 570 10.22 41.39 -18.88
N ILE A 571 9.38 41.21 -19.89
CA ILE A 571 9.08 42.23 -20.91
C ILE A 571 7.59 42.22 -21.23
N ALA A 572 7.00 43.40 -21.37
CA ALA A 572 5.62 43.55 -21.83
C ALA A 572 5.49 44.71 -22.82
N VAL A 573 4.70 44.52 -23.86
CA VAL A 573 4.41 45.51 -24.91
C VAL A 573 3.07 46.18 -24.63
N THR A 574 2.97 47.49 -24.82
CA THR A 574 1.71 48.21 -24.69
C THR A 574 0.71 47.80 -25.78
N PRO A 575 -0.61 47.75 -25.48
CA PRO A 575 -1.63 47.40 -26.46
C PRO A 575 -1.66 48.26 -27.73
N ASP A 576 -1.15 49.49 -27.66
CA ASP A 576 -1.03 50.39 -28.82
C ASP A 576 0.23 50.17 -29.67
N GLY A 577 1.10 49.23 -29.27
CA GLY A 577 2.32 48.85 -29.98
C GLY A 577 3.42 49.92 -29.97
N LYS A 578 3.37 50.93 -29.09
CA LYS A 578 4.35 52.04 -29.08
C LYS A 578 5.48 51.88 -28.10
N LYS A 579 5.25 51.18 -26.98
CA LYS A 579 6.24 51.02 -25.91
C LYS A 579 6.38 49.57 -25.49
N ALA A 580 7.61 49.17 -25.10
CA ALA A 580 7.85 47.97 -24.32
C ALA A 580 8.51 48.35 -22.99
N TYR A 581 8.12 47.66 -21.92
CA TYR A 581 8.69 47.83 -20.58
C TYR A 581 9.49 46.58 -20.23
N VAL A 582 10.76 46.76 -19.86
CA VAL A 582 11.70 45.69 -19.56
C VAL A 582 12.18 45.80 -18.13
N ALA A 583 11.89 44.81 -17.30
CA ALA A 583 12.38 44.75 -15.93
C ALA A 583 13.86 44.35 -15.90
N ASN A 584 14.69 45.21 -15.33
CA ASN A 584 16.13 44.97 -15.16
C ASN A 584 16.37 44.58 -13.71
N SER A 585 16.42 43.27 -13.47
CA SER A 585 16.47 42.73 -12.10
C SER A 585 17.83 42.98 -11.45
N GLY A 586 18.88 43.11 -12.27
CA GLY A 586 20.27 43.02 -11.84
C GLY A 586 20.58 41.66 -11.22
N ASN A 587 21.79 41.49 -10.71
CA ASN A 587 22.13 40.30 -9.93
C ASN A 587 22.53 40.69 -8.51
N ILE A 588 22.68 39.70 -7.61
CA ILE A 588 22.99 39.97 -6.20
C ILE A 588 24.30 40.77 -5.99
N THR A 589 25.20 40.75 -6.98
CA THR A 589 26.49 41.46 -6.97
C THR A 589 26.47 42.79 -7.75
N ALA A 590 25.41 43.05 -8.52
CA ALA A 590 25.20 44.24 -9.34
C ALA A 590 23.70 44.47 -9.52
N PRO A 591 22.99 44.95 -8.47
CA PRO A 591 21.58 45.25 -8.55
C PRO A 591 21.34 46.44 -9.49
N GLU A 592 20.22 46.43 -10.20
CA GLU A 592 19.82 47.51 -11.10
C GLU A 592 18.53 48.17 -10.60
N ASP A 593 17.51 47.38 -10.26
CA ASP A 593 16.24 47.82 -9.68
C ASP A 593 15.50 48.88 -10.55
N THR A 594 15.55 48.71 -11.87
CA THR A 594 14.92 49.63 -12.84
C THR A 594 14.05 48.91 -13.87
N VAL A 595 13.25 49.68 -14.60
CA VAL A 595 12.56 49.23 -15.82
C VAL A 595 12.98 50.12 -16.98
N SER A 596 13.41 49.52 -18.09
CA SER A 596 13.74 50.24 -19.32
C SER A 596 12.48 50.40 -20.17
N VAL A 597 12.24 51.59 -20.70
CA VAL A 597 11.12 51.88 -21.61
C VAL A 597 11.66 51.97 -23.03
N ILE A 598 11.30 51.01 -23.88
CA ILE A 598 11.71 50.96 -25.29
C ILE A 598 10.60 51.57 -26.15
N ASN A 599 10.97 52.47 -27.06
CA ASN A 599 10.11 52.90 -28.15
C ASN A 599 10.19 51.87 -29.28
N ILE A 600 9.07 51.21 -29.54
CA ILE A 600 8.96 50.14 -30.54
C ILE A 600 9.07 50.65 -31.98
N ILE A 601 8.72 51.91 -32.24
CA ILE A 601 8.73 52.47 -33.60
C ILE A 601 10.17 52.51 -34.18
N ASN A 602 11.18 52.59 -33.31
CA ASN A 602 12.57 52.76 -33.71
C ASN A 602 13.58 51.94 -32.90
N ASP A 603 13.12 50.99 -32.08
CA ASP A 603 13.94 50.10 -31.26
C ASP A 603 14.98 50.81 -30.38
N THR A 604 14.57 51.87 -29.67
CA THR A 604 15.46 52.62 -28.76
C THR A 604 14.89 52.76 -27.36
N VAL A 605 15.76 52.70 -26.34
CA VAL A 605 15.38 53.06 -24.97
C VAL A 605 15.14 54.57 -24.89
N ILE A 606 13.95 54.96 -24.43
CA ILE A 606 13.52 56.36 -24.29
C ILE A 606 13.42 56.82 -22.83
N ASP A 607 13.32 55.88 -21.89
CA ASP A 607 13.34 56.18 -20.45
C ASP A 607 13.87 54.98 -19.64
N THR A 608 14.28 55.24 -18.39
CA THR A 608 14.65 54.21 -17.41
C THR A 608 14.09 54.62 -16.06
N ILE A 609 13.10 53.87 -15.60
CA ILE A 609 12.31 54.20 -14.42
C ILE A 609 12.79 53.38 -13.21
N PRO A 610 12.90 53.98 -12.00
CA PRO A 610 13.21 53.23 -10.80
C PRO A 610 12.03 52.32 -10.42
N ALA A 611 12.32 51.09 -10.05
CA ALA A 611 11.34 50.10 -9.58
C ALA A 611 11.65 49.70 -8.13
N GLY A 612 10.94 48.70 -7.60
CA GLY A 612 11.34 48.06 -6.35
C GLY A 612 12.51 47.10 -6.56
N ARG A 613 12.93 46.43 -5.48
CA ARG A 613 14.12 45.57 -5.49
C ARG A 613 13.91 44.28 -6.31
N HIS A 614 14.81 44.03 -7.26
CA HIS A 614 14.85 42.88 -8.16
C HIS A 614 13.55 42.70 -8.95
N PRO A 615 13.23 43.61 -9.89
CA PRO A 615 12.03 43.52 -10.71
C PRO A 615 12.15 42.35 -11.71
N CYS A 616 11.12 41.49 -11.77
CA CYS A 616 11.08 40.30 -12.61
C CYS A 616 9.93 40.38 -13.64
N GLY A 617 8.72 39.91 -13.27
CA GLY A 617 7.56 39.93 -14.15
C GLY A 617 6.99 41.33 -14.40
N VAL A 618 6.50 41.55 -15.63
CA VAL A 618 5.91 42.83 -16.08
C VAL A 618 4.61 42.55 -16.82
N ALA A 619 3.56 43.31 -16.52
CA ALA A 619 2.29 43.27 -17.26
C ALA A 619 1.72 44.67 -17.48
N VAL A 620 1.10 44.90 -18.65
CA VAL A 620 0.42 46.15 -18.99
C VAL A 620 -1.09 45.93 -18.97
N THR A 621 -1.86 46.89 -18.45
CA THR A 621 -3.33 46.82 -18.51
C THR A 621 -3.83 46.85 -19.96
N PRO A 622 -4.96 46.20 -20.27
CA PRO A 622 -5.53 46.19 -21.63
C PRO A 622 -5.85 47.59 -22.20
N ASP A 623 -6.11 48.58 -21.33
CA ASP A 623 -6.32 49.97 -21.74
C ASP A 623 -5.00 50.76 -21.95
N GLY A 624 -3.85 50.12 -21.71
CA GLY A 624 -2.51 50.67 -21.87
C GLY A 624 -2.12 51.74 -20.86
N LYS A 625 -2.89 51.94 -19.77
CA LYS A 625 -2.64 53.06 -18.83
C LYS A 625 -1.71 52.71 -17.68
N LYS A 626 -1.70 51.46 -17.21
CA LYS A 626 -0.89 51.04 -16.06
C LYS A 626 0.04 49.90 -16.45
N VAL A 627 1.24 49.90 -15.87
CA VAL A 627 2.18 48.77 -15.91
C VAL A 627 2.43 48.29 -14.48
N TYR A 628 2.24 47.00 -14.25
CA TYR A 628 2.53 46.34 -12.98
C TYR A 628 3.87 45.61 -13.11
N VAL A 629 4.75 45.80 -12.13
CA VAL A 629 6.11 45.24 -12.11
C VAL A 629 6.32 44.51 -10.79
N ALA A 630 6.52 43.20 -10.83
CA ALA A 630 6.75 42.37 -9.65
C ALA A 630 8.19 42.53 -9.14
N ASN A 631 8.36 42.97 -7.90
CA ASN A 631 9.66 43.20 -7.27
C ASN A 631 9.98 42.06 -6.29
N THR A 632 10.63 41.00 -6.80
CA THR A 632 10.78 39.73 -6.09
C THR A 632 11.50 39.88 -4.76
N TYR A 633 12.60 40.62 -4.70
CA TYR A 633 13.31 40.79 -3.42
C TYR A 633 12.78 41.96 -2.57
N GLY A 634 11.82 42.71 -3.10
CA GLY A 634 11.11 43.77 -2.39
C GLY A 634 9.83 43.30 -1.71
N GLY A 635 9.22 42.20 -2.16
CA GLY A 635 7.91 41.73 -1.66
C GLY A 635 6.74 42.60 -2.14
N THR A 636 6.94 43.40 -3.19
CA THR A 636 5.99 44.42 -3.65
C THR A 636 5.77 44.37 -5.16
N VAL A 637 4.75 45.06 -5.64
CA VAL A 637 4.51 45.37 -7.05
C VAL A 637 4.55 46.87 -7.25
N SER A 638 5.38 47.36 -8.17
CA SER A 638 5.37 48.76 -8.60
C SER A 638 4.30 48.99 -9.65
N VAL A 639 3.52 50.05 -9.51
CA VAL A 639 2.50 50.48 -10.49
C VAL A 639 3.03 51.72 -11.21
N VAL A 640 3.16 51.64 -12.52
CA VAL A 640 3.68 52.71 -13.38
C VAL A 640 2.54 53.27 -14.22
N ASP A 641 2.43 54.60 -14.26
CA ASP A 641 1.58 55.29 -15.23
C ASP A 641 2.29 55.32 -16.60
N ALA A 642 1.71 54.66 -17.60
CA ALA A 642 2.33 54.45 -18.90
C ALA A 642 2.38 55.72 -19.78
N ALA A 643 1.61 56.75 -19.42
CA ALA A 643 1.62 58.03 -20.14
C ALA A 643 2.80 58.91 -19.69
N THR A 644 3.17 58.83 -18.40
CA THR A 644 4.19 59.67 -17.78
C THR A 644 5.49 58.93 -17.44
N ASP A 645 5.50 57.61 -17.57
CA ASP A 645 6.62 56.72 -17.23
C ASP A 645 7.07 56.92 -15.77
N LYS A 646 6.11 56.97 -14.85
CA LYS A 646 6.37 57.18 -13.42
C LYS A 646 5.67 56.17 -12.55
N VAL A 647 6.37 55.69 -11.53
CA VAL A 647 5.76 54.89 -10.45
C VAL A 647 4.76 55.76 -9.68
N THR A 648 3.50 55.35 -9.66
CA THR A 648 2.39 56.03 -8.98
C THR A 648 1.98 55.33 -7.68
N ALA A 649 2.25 54.02 -7.58
CA ALA A 649 2.01 53.25 -6.36
C ALA A 649 3.03 52.11 -6.19
N THR A 650 3.14 51.61 -4.96
CA THR A 650 3.87 50.38 -4.62
C THR A 650 2.96 49.58 -3.71
N VAL A 651 2.63 48.35 -4.12
CA VAL A 651 1.61 47.50 -3.51
C VAL A 651 2.31 46.32 -2.84
N ASP A 652 2.04 46.09 -1.56
CA ASP A 652 2.59 44.92 -0.85
C ASP A 652 1.79 43.67 -1.24
N THR A 653 2.45 42.67 -1.84
CA THR A 653 1.78 41.47 -2.36
C THR A 653 2.22 40.17 -1.68
N GLY A 654 3.24 40.20 -0.82
CA GLY A 654 3.68 39.04 -0.03
C GLY A 654 5.11 38.59 -0.33
N ASN A 655 5.41 37.33 -0.01
CA ASN A 655 6.78 36.78 -0.09
C ASN A 655 7.20 36.46 -1.53
N SER A 656 8.05 37.33 -2.08
CA SER A 656 8.73 37.13 -3.37
C SER A 656 7.80 37.07 -4.59
N PRO A 657 7.12 38.18 -4.97
CA PRO A 657 6.33 38.23 -6.19
C PRO A 657 7.24 38.07 -7.41
N PHE A 658 6.95 37.09 -8.28
CA PHE A 658 7.80 36.76 -9.42
C PHE A 658 7.15 37.12 -10.76
N GLU A 659 5.90 36.71 -10.97
CA GLU A 659 5.14 36.98 -12.20
C GLU A 659 3.85 37.73 -11.90
N VAL A 660 3.46 38.63 -12.81
CA VAL A 660 2.19 39.37 -12.75
C VAL A 660 1.46 39.27 -14.08
N ALA A 661 0.13 39.11 -14.03
CA ALA A 661 -0.75 39.08 -15.20
C ALA A 661 -2.01 39.90 -14.92
N VAL A 662 -2.47 40.68 -15.90
CA VAL A 662 -3.72 41.45 -15.80
C VAL A 662 -4.83 40.75 -16.57
N ASN A 663 -6.02 40.65 -15.98
CA ASN A 663 -7.14 40.01 -16.66
C ASN A 663 -7.59 40.81 -17.90
N PRO A 664 -8.24 40.17 -18.89
CA PRO A 664 -8.67 40.85 -20.13
C PRO A 664 -9.60 42.05 -19.93
N ALA A 665 -10.39 42.06 -18.85
CA ALA A 665 -11.23 43.19 -18.48
C ALA A 665 -10.45 44.39 -17.90
N GLY A 666 -9.18 44.17 -17.53
CA GLY A 666 -8.31 45.17 -16.92
C GLY A 666 -8.69 45.53 -15.48
N THR A 667 -9.56 44.75 -14.84
CA THR A 667 -10.09 45.01 -13.49
C THR A 667 -9.28 44.38 -12.37
N MET A 668 -8.53 43.31 -12.67
CA MET A 668 -7.75 42.56 -11.69
C MET A 668 -6.36 42.25 -12.22
N ALA A 669 -5.34 42.40 -11.37
CA ALA A 669 -4.00 41.88 -11.60
C ALA A 669 -3.71 40.74 -10.62
N TYR A 670 -3.25 39.61 -11.14
CA TYR A 670 -2.87 38.44 -10.36
C TYR A 670 -1.35 38.39 -10.28
N VAL A 671 -0.81 38.05 -9.12
CA VAL A 671 0.63 38.05 -8.84
C VAL A 671 1.01 36.72 -8.23
N ALA A 672 1.85 35.95 -8.91
CA ALA A 672 2.38 34.70 -8.40
C ALA A 672 3.56 34.98 -7.47
N ASN A 673 3.42 34.60 -6.20
CA ASN A 673 4.46 34.74 -5.20
C ASN A 673 5.19 33.40 -5.02
N GLU A 674 6.53 33.41 -5.03
CA GLU A 674 7.34 32.20 -4.84
C GLU A 674 7.09 31.53 -3.49
N GLY A 675 6.55 32.27 -2.52
CA GLY A 675 6.10 31.75 -1.22
C GLY A 675 4.85 30.84 -1.27
N GLY A 676 4.28 30.56 -2.45
CA GLY A 676 3.17 29.62 -2.62
C GLY A 676 1.77 30.25 -2.65
N THR A 677 1.67 31.57 -2.84
CA THR A 677 0.39 32.29 -2.86
C THR A 677 0.22 33.10 -4.15
N VAL A 678 -1.03 33.28 -4.60
CA VAL A 678 -1.38 34.22 -5.66
C VAL A 678 -2.13 35.41 -5.09
N SER A 679 -1.54 36.59 -5.19
CA SER A 679 -2.17 37.84 -4.73
C SER A 679 -3.01 38.45 -5.83
N VAL A 680 -4.21 38.93 -5.49
CA VAL A 680 -5.17 39.54 -6.42
C VAL A 680 -5.29 41.02 -6.10
N ILE A 681 -4.92 41.88 -7.05
CA ILE A 681 -4.95 43.34 -6.95
C ILE A 681 -6.13 43.88 -7.74
N ASP A 682 -6.96 44.72 -7.11
CA ASP A 682 -7.97 45.54 -7.79
C ASP A 682 -7.27 46.72 -8.49
N THR A 683 -7.34 46.75 -9.82
CA THR A 683 -6.60 47.75 -10.62
C THR A 683 -7.22 49.15 -10.54
N SER A 684 -8.44 49.29 -10.03
CA SER A 684 -9.10 50.60 -9.90
C SER A 684 -8.51 51.45 -8.77
N ASN A 685 -7.96 50.81 -7.75
CA ASN A 685 -7.42 51.45 -6.55
C ASN A 685 -6.04 50.94 -6.13
N ASP A 686 -5.47 49.97 -6.86
CA ASP A 686 -4.15 49.37 -6.63
C ASP A 686 -4.02 48.74 -5.23
N THR A 687 -5.05 48.02 -4.78
CA THR A 687 -5.05 47.33 -3.48
C THR A 687 -5.19 45.82 -3.63
N VAL A 688 -4.52 45.05 -2.76
CA VAL A 688 -4.69 43.59 -2.68
C VAL A 688 -6.04 43.28 -2.02
N ILE A 689 -6.88 42.52 -2.72
CA ILE A 689 -8.22 42.13 -2.27
C ILE A 689 -8.32 40.65 -1.89
N ALA A 690 -7.36 39.83 -2.32
CA ALA A 690 -7.27 38.41 -1.96
C ALA A 690 -5.84 37.89 -2.04
N ALA A 691 -5.55 36.85 -1.26
CA ALA A 691 -4.37 36.01 -1.38
C ALA A 691 -4.84 34.55 -1.43
N VAL A 692 -4.57 33.87 -2.53
CA VAL A 692 -5.00 32.49 -2.78
C VAL A 692 -3.84 31.57 -2.48
N ASP A 693 -3.99 30.69 -1.49
CA ASP A 693 -2.99 29.67 -1.20
C ASP A 693 -3.04 28.58 -2.28
N VAL A 694 -1.91 28.35 -2.92
CA VAL A 694 -1.76 27.36 -3.99
C VAL A 694 -0.73 26.34 -3.52
N ALA A 695 -1.22 25.25 -2.92
CA ALA A 695 -0.36 24.25 -2.27
C ALA A 695 0.69 23.67 -3.23
N GLY A 696 1.95 23.52 -2.76
CA GLY A 696 2.95 22.69 -3.42
C GLY A 696 4.07 23.40 -4.21
N GLY A 697 4.90 24.23 -3.56
CA GLY A 697 6.20 24.65 -4.11
C GLY A 697 6.29 26.11 -4.57
N ARG A 698 7.38 26.45 -5.25
CA ARG A 698 7.73 27.82 -5.69
C ARG A 698 6.93 28.19 -6.94
N LEU A 699 6.17 29.27 -6.95
CA LEU A 699 5.39 29.67 -8.13
C LEU A 699 6.25 30.44 -9.13
N GLU A 700 6.16 30.13 -10.43
CA GLU A 700 6.93 30.83 -11.49
C GLU A 700 6.09 31.39 -12.64
N GLY A 701 5.21 30.57 -13.22
CA GLY A 701 4.39 30.95 -14.37
C GLY A 701 2.97 31.32 -13.97
N LEU A 702 2.40 32.33 -14.62
CA LEU A 702 1.03 32.80 -14.39
C LEU A 702 0.40 33.22 -15.71
N ALA A 703 -0.80 32.71 -16.01
CA ALA A 703 -1.58 33.16 -17.17
C ALA A 703 -3.08 33.13 -16.90
N ILE A 704 -3.82 34.03 -17.55
CA ILE A 704 -5.28 34.20 -17.35
C ILE A 704 -5.98 33.89 -18.67
N THR A 705 -7.08 33.15 -18.62
CA THR A 705 -7.84 32.79 -19.83
C THR A 705 -8.39 34.05 -20.53
N PRO A 706 -8.59 34.02 -21.86
CA PRO A 706 -9.12 35.16 -22.61
C PRO A 706 -10.50 35.64 -22.15
N ASP A 707 -11.31 34.74 -21.57
CA ASP A 707 -12.60 35.08 -20.96
C ASP A 707 -12.48 35.64 -19.52
N GLY A 708 -11.27 35.66 -18.97
CA GLY A 708 -10.96 36.15 -17.63
C GLY A 708 -11.43 35.27 -16.49
N LYS A 709 -11.95 34.06 -16.75
CA LYS A 709 -12.59 33.22 -15.73
C LYS A 709 -11.64 32.28 -14.99
N LYS A 710 -10.48 31.94 -15.56
CA LYS A 710 -9.53 31.02 -14.94
C LYS A 710 -8.12 31.60 -14.95
N VAL A 711 -7.38 31.31 -13.89
CA VAL A 711 -5.97 31.66 -13.74
C VAL A 711 -5.17 30.37 -13.57
N TYR A 712 -4.19 30.16 -14.44
CA TYR A 712 -3.28 29.02 -14.42
C TYR A 712 -1.97 29.43 -13.78
N VAL A 713 -1.48 28.61 -12.85
CA VAL A 713 -0.30 28.91 -12.02
C VAL A 713 0.63 27.70 -12.03
N ALA A 714 1.88 27.88 -12.46
CA ALA A 714 2.88 26.81 -12.53
C ALA A 714 3.67 26.69 -11.24
N HIS A 715 3.80 25.46 -10.74
CA HIS A 715 4.54 25.11 -9.53
C HIS A 715 5.93 24.56 -9.85
N TYR A 716 6.95 25.34 -9.56
CA TYR A 716 8.35 24.92 -9.62
C TYR A 716 8.66 24.01 -8.41
N GLY A 717 8.73 22.69 -8.62
CA GLY A 717 8.87 21.68 -7.55
C GLY A 717 9.71 20.44 -7.94
N SER A 718 10.24 19.74 -6.94
CA SER A 718 11.19 18.61 -7.06
C SER A 718 10.60 17.33 -7.68
N SER A 719 11.50 16.45 -8.11
CA SER A 719 11.43 15.30 -9.03
C SER A 719 10.21 14.36 -9.09
N GLU A 720 9.14 14.52 -8.32
CA GLU A 720 8.03 13.55 -8.33
C GLU A 720 6.60 14.14 -8.35
N ASN A 721 6.35 15.45 -8.19
CA ASN A 721 4.99 16.03 -8.24
C ASN A 721 4.97 17.49 -8.74
N SER A 722 5.22 17.72 -10.03
CA SER A 722 5.05 19.05 -10.63
C SER A 722 3.65 19.24 -11.20
N THR A 723 3.02 20.38 -10.89
CA THR A 723 1.62 20.63 -11.24
C THR A 723 1.39 22.05 -11.77
N VAL A 724 0.26 22.24 -12.43
CA VAL A 724 -0.37 23.56 -12.63
C VAL A 724 -1.69 23.61 -11.92
N SER A 725 -1.83 24.56 -11.01
CA SER A 725 -3.10 24.83 -10.37
C SER A 725 -3.96 25.76 -11.21
N VAL A 726 -5.27 25.51 -11.15
CA VAL A 726 -6.30 26.29 -11.83
C VAL A 726 -7.15 27.01 -10.79
N ILE A 727 -7.07 28.32 -10.76
CA ILE A 727 -7.86 29.19 -9.90
C ILE A 727 -9.07 29.69 -10.68
N ASP A 728 -10.26 29.61 -10.08
CA ASP A 728 -11.46 30.28 -10.58
C ASP A 728 -11.41 31.77 -10.17
N ALA A 729 -11.36 32.64 -11.18
CA ALA A 729 -11.22 34.08 -11.01
C ALA A 729 -12.49 34.76 -10.43
N LEU A 730 -13.64 34.09 -10.46
CA LEU A 730 -14.88 34.62 -9.89
C LEU A 730 -14.85 34.60 -8.37
N ASN A 731 -14.25 33.56 -7.78
CA ASN A 731 -14.29 33.32 -6.34
C ASN A 731 -12.89 33.21 -5.70
N ASN A 732 -11.82 33.28 -6.49
CA ASN A 732 -10.43 33.16 -6.05
C ASN A 732 -10.14 31.83 -5.32
N THR A 733 -10.66 30.72 -5.84
CA THR A 733 -10.44 29.38 -5.27
C THR A 733 -9.72 28.46 -6.25
N VAL A 734 -8.88 27.57 -5.72
CA VAL A 734 -8.26 26.49 -6.52
C VAL A 734 -9.33 25.45 -6.83
N THR A 735 -9.54 25.16 -8.12
CA THR A 735 -10.61 24.26 -8.61
C THR A 735 -10.08 22.94 -9.13
N SER A 736 -8.83 22.90 -9.60
CA SER A 736 -8.17 21.68 -10.04
C SER A 736 -6.65 21.88 -10.11
N SER A 737 -5.93 20.77 -10.26
CA SER A 737 -4.52 20.73 -10.62
C SER A 737 -4.32 19.83 -11.84
N VAL A 738 -3.34 20.17 -12.67
CA VAL A 738 -2.91 19.36 -13.81
C VAL A 738 -1.50 18.87 -13.55
N ASP A 739 -1.30 17.56 -13.57
CA ASP A 739 0.04 16.96 -13.45
C ASP A 739 0.83 17.23 -14.72
N VAL A 740 2.05 17.70 -14.55
CA VAL A 740 2.97 18.07 -15.63
C VAL A 740 4.34 17.49 -15.39
N GLU A 741 5.21 17.58 -16.39
CA GLU A 741 6.61 17.19 -16.21
C GLU A 741 7.28 18.02 -15.13
N VAL A 742 8.39 17.49 -14.59
CA VAL A 742 9.11 18.14 -13.51
C VAL A 742 9.61 19.53 -13.93
N TYR A 743 9.40 20.53 -13.07
CA TYR A 743 9.85 21.92 -13.21
C TYR A 743 9.13 22.76 -14.28
N PRO A 744 7.80 22.97 -14.19
CA PRO A 744 7.13 23.93 -15.05
C PRO A 744 7.60 25.37 -14.75
N GLY A 745 7.86 26.13 -15.81
CA GLY A 745 8.21 27.54 -15.84
C GLY A 745 7.05 28.41 -16.34
N LYS A 746 7.33 29.40 -17.21
CA LYS A 746 6.33 30.33 -17.76
C LYS A 746 5.21 29.63 -18.53
N ILE A 747 4.02 30.25 -18.47
CA ILE A 747 2.78 29.80 -19.08
C ILE A 747 2.33 30.82 -20.13
N ALA A 748 1.86 30.37 -21.28
CA ALA A 748 1.13 31.21 -22.24
C ALA A 748 -0.17 30.54 -22.67
N ILE A 749 -1.19 31.33 -22.99
CA ILE A 749 -2.49 30.84 -23.45
C ILE A 749 -2.71 31.31 -24.89
N ILE A 750 -3.16 30.41 -25.75
CA ILE A 750 -3.57 30.79 -27.11
C ILE A 750 -4.85 31.63 -27.00
N PRO A 751 -4.86 32.87 -27.53
CA PRO A 751 -6.07 33.70 -27.58
C PRO A 751 -7.16 33.05 -28.44
N GLU A 752 -8.42 33.31 -28.12
CA GLU A 752 -9.52 32.94 -29.03
C GLU A 752 -9.39 33.79 -30.32
N PRO A 753 -9.38 33.17 -31.52
CA PRO A 753 -9.33 33.86 -32.81
C PRO A 753 -10.50 34.78 -33.11
#